data_AF-A0A091HR82-F1
#
_entry.id   AF-A0A091HR82-F1
#
_cell.length_a   1.000
_cell.length_b   1.000
_cell.length_c   1.000
_cell.angle_alpha   90.00
_cell.angle_beta   90.00
_cell.angle_gamma   90.00
#
_symmetry.space_group_name_H-M   'P 1'
#
loop_
_entity.id
_entity.type
_entity.pdbx_description
1 polymer ?
#
loop_
_entity_poly.entity_id
_entity_poly.type
_entity_poly.pdbx_seq_one_letter_code
_entity_poly.pdbx_strand_id
1 'polypeptide(L)'
;EPQEALLSRVVCLPDHVSNKLEGKNPPVFFPQNYFPRLGAAVIQVLQKISSSLRGGSDCSISFVSHILGKVCVHGRQKEILSVLVPQLTELTKSDCIWQRMCWRLVECVPDRWMEAVVLGFVQRAPGAEVLSRLLGNLVVKNKKAQFVVTQKVLLLQYSHTTAVLQNLLGYLALDSLRRALLVRVLQELLETWSRSSAVKHSPPEQQQYISKAILICLSHLKEPEIESCRQELLTSMMEGVKCHLDSNLPQIRRLGMVVAESISSKIHTDGPVLKFQVKVVMESDQTCLILSLYQSIKKSQESVSYLCVSWFLLHLTRRRSSRKTTYTPQTNSCLCFFYSDDDLAPYDMSEDQELKTKAPVYIRDCIEVLTGSEDVDKWEATVKALESLIRKHPAATREVSVELAKILLHLEEKTCVEGFVELRQRAQVAVLTTDPIPVAKYLTSQFYSLNYSLRQRMDILDVLVLAAQQLSCPKSHGKTKHSGAPNPCVQLLPGSDSSKDWRRIVDERVKSKTRRFATGQSQVEPASSPNEFSSVAGHFFFPLIQHFDRPLTTFDLLGEDHLVLGRLVHTLAILMYLAVNTVAAPVMGKALLEFVWALRFHTDSYVRQGLLSCICSLLLGVPTECLLEDMTEELLETQSWLGDVVEKDPDGDCRRLALQSLLLMENLKKKL
;
A
#
# COMPACT_ATOMS: atom_id res chain seq x y z
N GLU A 1 -4.09 11.00 52.18
CA GLU A 1 -4.55 12.34 51.73
C GLU A 1 -3.45 13.37 51.46
N PRO A 2 -2.46 13.65 52.33
CA PRO A 2 -1.47 14.71 52.06
C PRO A 2 -0.52 14.41 50.89
N GLN A 3 -0.16 13.14 50.67
CA GLN A 3 0.72 12.74 49.56
C GLN A 3 0.07 12.87 48.18
N GLU A 4 -1.23 12.61 48.05
CA GLU A 4 -1.93 12.72 46.76
C GLU A 4 -2.17 14.19 46.39
N ALA A 5 -2.44 15.04 47.39
CA ALA A 5 -2.48 16.49 47.22
C ALA A 5 -1.12 17.07 46.79
N LEU A 6 -0.02 16.62 47.43
CA LEU A 6 1.34 17.01 47.04
C LEU A 6 1.67 16.55 45.62
N LEU A 7 1.39 15.29 45.29
CA LEU A 7 1.58 14.72 43.96
C LEU A 7 0.85 15.54 42.89
N SER A 8 -0.43 15.83 43.12
CA SER A 8 -1.25 16.64 42.21
C SER A 8 -0.66 18.05 42.03
N ARG A 9 -0.24 18.70 43.12
CA ARG A 9 0.38 20.03 43.07
C ARG A 9 1.69 20.04 42.31
N VAL A 10 2.53 19.01 42.43
CA VAL A 10 3.80 18.91 41.69
C VAL A 10 3.53 18.76 40.19
N VAL A 11 2.64 17.84 39.80
CA VAL A 11 2.39 17.58 38.37
C VAL A 11 1.65 18.73 37.69
N CYS A 12 0.68 19.35 38.38
CA CYS A 12 -0.12 20.46 37.84
C CYS A 12 0.50 21.84 38.10
N LEU A 13 1.74 21.92 38.61
CA LEU A 13 2.39 23.20 38.92
C LEU A 13 2.46 24.14 37.69
N PRO A 14 2.85 23.68 36.48
CA PRO A 14 2.78 24.50 35.27
C PRO A 14 1.42 25.14 35.04
N ASP A 15 0.35 24.36 35.19
CA ASP A 15 -1.02 24.80 34.91
C ASP A 15 -1.50 25.78 35.99
N HIS A 16 -1.18 25.53 37.26
CA HIS A 16 -1.48 26.46 38.35
C HIS A 16 -0.77 27.80 38.20
N VAL A 17 0.52 27.77 37.82
CA VAL A 17 1.29 29.01 37.56
C VAL A 17 0.70 29.74 36.37
N SER A 18 0.35 29.01 35.29
CA SER A 18 -0.29 29.59 34.11
C SER A 18 -1.62 30.25 34.39
N ASN A 19 -2.47 29.60 35.18
CA ASN A 19 -3.76 30.15 35.54
C ASN A 19 -3.63 31.37 36.45
N LYS A 20 -2.61 31.40 37.33
CA LYS A 20 -2.41 32.52 38.25
C LYS A 20 -1.73 33.73 37.62
N LEU A 21 -0.89 33.52 36.60
CA LEU A 21 -0.11 34.57 35.96
C LEU A 21 -0.68 35.00 34.60
N GLU A 22 -1.82 34.45 34.17
CA GLU A 22 -2.58 34.84 32.96
C GLU A 22 -1.70 35.01 31.71
N GLY A 23 -0.74 34.10 31.51
CA GLY A 23 0.17 34.11 30.35
C GLY A 23 1.53 34.78 30.57
N LYS A 24 1.78 35.45 31.70
CA LYS A 24 3.11 35.98 32.08
C LYS A 24 3.97 34.95 32.81
N ASN A 25 4.03 33.72 32.28
CA ASN A 25 4.73 32.63 32.92
C ASN A 25 6.25 32.72 32.73
N PRO A 26 7.05 32.55 33.79
CA PRO A 26 8.48 32.30 33.64
C PRO A 26 8.71 31.05 32.78
N PRO A 27 9.72 31.04 31.90
CA PRO A 27 9.93 29.96 30.93
C PRO A 27 10.20 28.60 31.59
N VAL A 28 10.64 28.58 32.84
CA VAL A 28 10.87 27.37 33.64
C VAL A 28 9.60 26.55 33.84
N PHE A 29 8.43 27.21 33.89
CA PHE A 29 7.14 26.54 34.12
C PHE A 29 6.43 26.13 32.83
N PHE A 30 6.98 26.40 31.65
CA PHE A 30 6.44 25.80 30.43
C PHE A 30 6.59 24.28 30.50
N PRO A 31 5.57 23.48 30.11
CA PRO A 31 5.65 22.01 30.17
C PRO A 31 6.92 21.43 29.53
N GLN A 32 7.35 22.01 28.41
CA GLN A 32 8.56 21.62 27.67
C GLN A 32 9.86 21.78 28.49
N ASN A 33 9.87 22.65 29.50
CA ASN A 33 11.02 22.93 30.35
C ASN A 33 10.85 22.36 31.77
N TYR A 34 9.63 22.37 32.30
CA TYR A 34 9.32 21.90 33.65
C TYR A 34 9.48 20.39 33.79
N PHE A 35 8.87 19.60 32.90
CA PHE A 35 8.89 18.14 33.02
C PHE A 35 10.28 17.52 32.81
N PRO A 36 11.15 18.04 31.93
CA PRO A 36 12.55 17.62 31.89
C PRO A 36 13.32 17.96 33.18
N ARG A 37 13.07 19.13 33.78
CA ARG A 37 13.66 19.49 35.09
C ARG A 37 13.16 18.59 36.21
N LEU A 38 11.87 18.26 36.21
CA LEU A 38 11.30 17.29 37.14
C LEU A 38 11.93 15.90 36.93
N GLY A 39 12.14 15.48 35.69
CA GLY A 39 12.88 14.25 35.37
C GLY A 39 14.31 14.25 35.91
N ALA A 40 15.05 15.35 35.78
CA ALA A 40 16.38 15.49 36.35
C ALA A 40 16.36 15.42 37.90
N ALA A 41 15.37 16.05 38.54
CA ALA A 41 15.19 15.96 39.99
C ALA A 41 14.87 14.53 40.44
N VAL A 42 14.04 13.80 39.68
CA VAL A 42 13.78 12.38 39.90
C VAL A 42 15.07 11.55 39.85
N ILE A 43 15.96 11.78 38.87
CA ILE A 43 17.26 11.09 38.81
C ILE A 43 18.12 11.40 40.04
N GLN A 44 18.17 12.65 40.49
CA GLN A 44 18.92 13.02 41.70
C GLN A 44 18.38 12.32 42.95
N VAL A 45 17.06 12.20 43.08
CA VAL A 45 16.44 11.44 44.18
C VAL A 45 16.82 9.96 44.08
N LEU A 46 16.76 9.37 42.89
CA LEU A 46 17.17 7.98 42.68
C LEU A 46 18.67 7.76 42.99
N GLN A 47 19.54 8.72 42.69
CA GLN A 47 20.95 8.64 43.06
C GLN A 47 21.15 8.61 44.58
N LYS A 48 20.43 9.46 45.31
CA LYS A 48 20.45 9.45 46.78
C LYS A 48 19.93 8.12 47.34
N ILE A 49 18.84 7.61 46.79
CA ILE A 49 18.30 6.29 47.17
C ILE A 49 19.33 5.19 46.90
N SER A 50 20.00 5.21 45.75
CA SER A 50 21.06 4.25 45.42
C SER A 50 22.22 4.31 46.43
N SER A 51 22.67 5.49 46.83
CA SER A 51 23.71 5.63 47.86
C SER A 51 23.26 5.11 49.23
N SER A 52 22.02 5.38 49.64
CA SER A 52 21.47 4.90 50.91
C SER A 52 21.27 3.38 50.93
N LEU A 53 20.81 2.80 49.83
CA LEU A 53 20.68 1.35 49.67
C LEU A 53 22.04 0.65 49.74
N ARG A 54 23.08 1.24 49.14
CA ARG A 54 24.47 0.75 49.27
C ARG A 54 25.00 0.87 50.70
N GLY A 55 24.52 1.86 51.45
CA GLY A 55 24.78 2.02 52.88
C GLY A 55 23.92 1.13 53.80
N GLY A 56 23.13 0.21 53.25
CA GLY A 56 22.31 -0.74 54.02
C GLY A 56 21.01 -0.15 54.60
N SER A 57 20.59 1.04 54.17
CA SER A 57 19.35 1.67 54.63
C SER A 57 18.18 1.35 53.70
N ASP A 58 17.04 0.96 54.27
CA ASP A 58 15.80 0.76 53.52
C ASP A 58 15.20 2.09 53.05
N CYS A 59 14.84 2.16 51.76
CA CYS A 59 14.32 3.37 51.12
C CYS A 59 13.04 3.07 50.32
N SER A 60 12.06 3.97 50.38
CA SER A 60 10.84 3.87 49.56
C SER A 60 10.98 4.66 48.25
N ILE A 61 10.66 4.01 47.12
CA ILE A 61 10.63 4.62 45.77
C ILE A 61 9.20 5.00 45.38
N SER A 62 8.19 4.63 46.18
CA SER A 62 6.77 4.72 45.79
C SER A 62 6.37 6.13 45.36
N PHE A 63 6.73 7.17 46.10
CA PHE A 63 6.36 8.55 45.73
C PHE A 63 6.91 8.97 44.36
N VAL A 64 8.13 8.55 44.02
CA VAL A 64 8.76 8.81 42.73
C VAL A 64 8.04 8.06 41.61
N SER A 65 7.65 6.80 41.85
CA SER A 65 6.81 6.02 40.94
C SER A 65 5.47 6.69 40.66
N HIS A 66 4.84 7.26 41.69
CA HIS A 66 3.57 7.95 41.54
C HIS A 66 3.72 9.25 40.74
N ILE A 67 4.81 10.01 40.94
CA ILE A 67 5.13 11.18 40.09
C ILE A 67 5.26 10.75 38.63
N LEU A 68 6.07 9.72 38.35
CA LEU A 68 6.27 9.20 37.01
C LEU A 68 4.94 8.82 36.35
N GLY A 69 4.13 8.00 37.04
CA GLY A 69 2.83 7.55 36.52
C GLY A 69 1.86 8.70 36.27
N LYS A 70 1.75 9.64 37.21
CA LYS A 70 0.82 10.77 37.09
C LYS A 70 1.23 11.71 35.96
N VAL A 71 2.53 11.99 35.79
CA VAL A 71 3.04 12.80 34.67
C VAL A 71 2.76 12.14 33.32
N CYS A 72 2.95 10.82 33.20
CA CYS A 72 2.66 10.11 31.96
C CYS A 72 1.18 10.16 31.58
N VAL A 73 0.27 9.98 32.54
CA VAL A 73 -1.18 10.06 32.29
C VAL A 73 -1.65 11.49 31.99
N HIS A 74 -0.94 12.51 32.47
CA HIS A 74 -1.20 13.90 32.11
C HIS A 74 -0.73 14.26 30.69
N GLY A 75 -0.31 13.27 29.89
CA GLY A 75 0.12 13.44 28.50
C GLY A 75 1.55 13.96 28.34
N ARG A 76 2.31 14.06 29.44
CA ARG A 76 3.67 14.65 29.48
C ARG A 76 4.79 13.60 29.52
N GLN A 77 4.47 12.38 29.06
CA GLN A 77 5.39 11.25 29.03
C GLN A 77 6.62 11.52 28.16
N LYS A 78 6.48 12.23 27.03
CA LYS A 78 7.58 12.48 26.11
C LYS A 78 8.65 13.34 26.77
N GLU A 79 8.23 14.37 27.48
CA GLU A 79 9.09 15.35 28.12
C GLU A 79 9.85 14.74 29.30
N ILE A 80 9.17 14.07 30.23
CA ILE A 80 9.84 13.46 31.39
C ILE A 80 10.73 12.28 31.00
N LEU A 81 10.27 11.40 30.10
CA LEU A 81 11.03 10.22 29.69
C LEU A 81 12.20 10.57 28.77
N SER A 82 12.18 11.74 28.13
CA SER A 82 13.34 12.24 27.36
C SER A 82 14.60 12.41 28.21
N VAL A 83 14.43 12.64 29.53
CA VAL A 83 15.53 12.74 30.49
C VAL A 83 15.74 11.42 31.21
N LEU A 84 14.65 10.78 31.67
CA LEU A 84 14.75 9.56 32.48
C LEU A 84 15.34 8.39 31.68
N VAL A 85 14.83 8.10 30.48
CA VAL A 85 15.22 6.89 29.75
C VAL A 85 16.71 6.89 29.39
N PRO A 86 17.31 7.95 28.82
CA PRO A 86 18.75 7.95 28.52
C PRO A 86 19.63 7.79 29.77
N GLN A 87 19.29 8.48 30.87
CA GLN A 87 20.05 8.42 32.12
C GLN A 87 19.95 7.02 32.77
N LEU A 88 18.75 6.46 32.89
CA LEU A 88 18.55 5.12 33.41
C LEU A 88 19.17 4.05 32.50
N THR A 89 19.20 4.27 31.18
CA THR A 89 19.87 3.37 30.25
C THR A 89 21.36 3.27 30.55
N GLU A 90 22.03 4.38 30.86
CA GLU A 90 23.45 4.36 31.22
C GLU A 90 23.68 3.73 32.59
N LEU A 91 22.90 4.14 33.59
CA LEU A 91 23.06 3.70 34.97
C LEU A 91 22.78 2.20 35.15
N THR A 92 21.87 1.63 34.35
CA THR A 92 21.52 0.19 34.44
C THR A 92 22.46 -0.75 33.68
N LYS A 93 23.42 -0.23 32.89
CA LYS A 93 24.33 -1.08 32.10
C LYS A 93 25.20 -1.98 32.97
N SER A 94 25.78 -1.43 34.05
CA SER A 94 26.78 -2.12 34.88
C SER A 94 26.35 -2.31 36.33
N ASP A 95 25.21 -1.75 36.76
CA ASP A 95 24.77 -1.78 38.16
C ASP A 95 23.42 -2.47 38.33
N CYS A 96 23.44 -3.60 39.05
CA CYS A 96 22.25 -4.40 39.36
C CYS A 96 21.31 -3.72 40.37
N ILE A 97 21.82 -2.81 41.22
CA ILE A 97 21.01 -2.00 42.14
C ILE A 97 20.15 -1.06 41.31
N TRP A 98 20.73 -0.39 40.31
CA TRP A 98 19.97 0.47 39.39
C TRP A 98 18.91 -0.29 38.61
N GLN A 99 19.20 -1.52 38.16
CA GLN A 99 18.18 -2.37 37.52
C GLN A 99 17.02 -2.69 38.46
N ARG A 100 17.31 -3.17 39.69
CA ARG A 100 16.27 -3.45 40.69
C ARG A 100 15.46 -2.22 41.07
N MET A 101 16.11 -1.06 41.19
CA MET A 101 15.45 0.21 41.45
C MET A 101 14.53 0.61 40.30
N CYS A 102 14.95 0.43 39.03
CA CYS A 102 14.09 0.69 37.88
C CYS A 102 12.87 -0.24 37.85
N TRP A 103 13.06 -1.53 38.14
CA TRP A 103 11.94 -2.47 38.22
C TRP A 103 10.94 -2.03 39.30
N ARG A 104 11.43 -1.70 40.50
CA ARG A 104 10.58 -1.17 41.59
C ARG A 104 9.92 0.16 41.23
N LEU A 105 10.62 1.04 40.53
CA LEU A 105 10.09 2.31 40.07
C LEU A 105 8.84 2.11 39.20
N VAL A 106 8.85 1.13 38.30
CA VAL A 106 7.69 0.85 37.44
C VAL A 106 6.66 -0.06 38.11
N GLU A 107 7.08 -1.05 38.90
CA GLU A 107 6.18 -1.95 39.65
C GLU A 107 5.29 -1.20 40.66
N CYS A 108 5.77 -0.10 41.25
CA CYS A 108 5.00 0.70 42.20
C CYS A 108 4.08 1.74 41.54
N VAL A 109 3.96 1.76 40.20
CA VAL A 109 3.01 2.61 39.49
C VAL A 109 1.59 2.02 39.64
N PRO A 110 0.58 2.81 40.05
CA PRO A 110 -0.81 2.35 40.07
C PRO A 110 -1.32 1.86 38.71
N ASP A 111 -2.15 0.81 38.70
CA ASP A 111 -2.67 0.18 37.47
C ASP A 111 -3.36 1.17 36.52
N ARG A 112 -4.07 2.18 37.07
CA ARG A 112 -4.70 3.26 36.31
C ARG A 112 -3.72 4.08 35.45
N TRP A 113 -2.43 4.07 35.79
CA TRP A 113 -1.38 4.82 35.09
C TRP A 113 -0.39 3.93 34.34
N MET A 114 -0.48 2.61 34.53
CA MET A 114 0.46 1.63 34.00
C MET A 114 0.60 1.69 32.48
N GLU A 115 -0.52 1.86 31.76
CA GLU A 115 -0.53 1.92 30.30
C GLU A 115 0.35 3.05 29.76
N ALA A 116 0.17 4.27 30.27
CA ALA A 116 0.94 5.43 29.80
C ALA A 116 2.43 5.27 30.11
N VAL A 117 2.77 4.73 31.29
CA VAL A 117 4.16 4.47 31.66
C VAL A 117 4.80 3.43 30.74
N VAL A 118 4.18 2.26 30.59
CA VAL A 118 4.71 1.18 29.75
C VAL A 118 4.87 1.64 28.31
N LEU A 119 3.84 2.29 27.74
CA LEU A 119 3.90 2.79 26.38
C LEU A 119 5.04 3.81 26.19
N GLY A 120 5.21 4.72 27.13
CA GLY A 120 6.29 5.70 27.11
C GLY A 120 7.68 5.06 27.12
N PHE A 121 7.90 4.02 27.95
CA PHE A 121 9.17 3.29 27.96
C PHE A 121 9.43 2.52 26.66
N VAL A 122 8.42 1.81 26.14
CA VAL A 122 8.55 1.04 24.89
C VAL A 122 8.87 1.96 23.70
N GLN A 123 8.23 3.14 23.64
CA GLN A 123 8.45 4.11 22.56
C GLN A 123 9.82 4.81 22.62
N ARG A 124 10.43 4.92 23.80
CA ARG A 124 11.66 5.71 23.99
C ARG A 124 12.92 4.88 24.18
N ALA A 125 12.79 3.61 24.58
CA ALA A 125 13.93 2.71 24.70
C ALA A 125 14.62 2.54 23.33
N PRO A 126 15.96 2.57 23.27
CA PRO A 126 16.69 2.40 22.01
C PRO A 126 16.78 0.93 21.56
N GLY A 127 16.32 -0.04 22.36
CA GLY A 127 16.40 -1.47 22.07
C GLY A 127 15.70 -2.34 23.11
N ALA A 128 15.41 -3.60 22.74
CA ALA A 128 14.79 -4.61 23.60
C ALA A 128 15.62 -4.91 24.87
N GLU A 129 16.94 -4.94 24.77
CA GLU A 129 17.85 -5.16 25.90
C GLU A 129 17.74 -4.08 26.97
N VAL A 130 17.67 -2.83 26.53
CA VAL A 130 17.48 -1.67 27.42
C VAL A 130 16.10 -1.76 28.06
N LEU A 131 15.07 -2.07 27.27
CA LEU A 131 13.71 -2.22 27.78
C LEU A 131 13.62 -3.34 28.83
N SER A 132 14.34 -4.46 28.63
CA SER A 132 14.45 -5.56 29.59
C SER A 132 15.11 -5.12 30.90
N ARG A 133 16.20 -4.36 30.84
CA ARG A 133 16.86 -3.82 32.05
C ARG A 133 16.00 -2.81 32.79
N LEU A 134 15.19 -2.01 32.09
CA LEU A 134 14.33 -0.99 32.70
C LEU A 134 13.04 -1.56 33.29
N LEU A 135 12.36 -2.47 32.59
CA LEU A 135 11.05 -3.01 32.99
C LEU A 135 11.14 -4.35 33.72
N GLY A 136 12.23 -5.10 33.59
CA GLY A 136 12.37 -6.43 34.19
C GLY A 136 11.24 -7.36 33.77
N ASN A 137 10.67 -8.09 34.72
CA ASN A 137 9.55 -9.02 34.49
C ASN A 137 8.18 -8.42 34.86
N LEU A 138 8.00 -7.10 34.68
CA LEU A 138 6.76 -6.38 34.96
C LEU A 138 5.53 -7.04 34.32
N VAL A 139 5.62 -7.48 33.05
CA VAL A 139 4.50 -8.10 32.33
C VAL A 139 4.06 -9.45 32.90
N VAL A 140 4.90 -10.12 33.69
CA VAL A 140 4.55 -11.37 34.38
C VAL A 140 3.89 -11.06 35.72
N LYS A 141 4.29 -9.97 36.38
CA LYS A 141 3.81 -9.59 37.72
C LYS A 141 2.53 -8.76 37.71
N ASN A 142 2.31 -7.96 36.67
CA ASN A 142 1.18 -7.03 36.59
C ASN A 142 0.31 -7.32 35.37
N LYS A 143 -0.95 -7.72 35.61
CA LYS A 143 -1.94 -8.07 34.56
C LYS A 143 -2.26 -6.90 33.62
N LYS A 144 -2.24 -5.66 34.12
CA LYS A 144 -2.50 -4.47 33.29
C LYS A 144 -1.34 -4.23 32.33
N ALA A 145 -0.10 -4.33 32.80
CA ALA A 145 1.08 -4.23 31.95
C ALA A 145 1.11 -5.37 30.90
N GLN A 146 0.77 -6.59 31.32
CA GLN A 146 0.62 -7.74 30.44
C GLN A 146 -0.35 -7.44 29.29
N PHE A 147 -1.60 -7.06 29.62
CA PHE A 147 -2.63 -6.74 28.63
C PHE A 147 -2.21 -5.61 27.68
N VAL A 148 -1.59 -4.55 28.19
CA VAL A 148 -1.14 -3.44 27.34
C VAL A 148 -0.11 -3.93 26.31
N VAL A 149 0.87 -4.71 26.75
CA VAL A 149 1.97 -5.20 25.91
C VAL A 149 1.51 -6.28 24.93
N THR A 150 0.73 -7.26 25.38
CA THR A 150 0.38 -8.43 24.55
C THR A 150 -0.85 -8.20 23.67
N GLN A 151 -1.76 -7.31 24.06
CA GLN A 151 -3.05 -7.13 23.38
C GLN A 151 -3.21 -5.71 22.85
N LYS A 152 -3.18 -4.70 23.73
CA LYS A 152 -3.56 -3.33 23.33
C LYS A 152 -2.62 -2.73 22.29
N VAL A 153 -1.30 -2.85 22.48
CA VAL A 153 -0.30 -2.29 21.57
C VAL A 153 -0.20 -3.08 20.26
N LEU A 154 -0.57 -4.36 20.25
CA LEU A 154 -0.39 -5.25 19.10
C LEU A 154 -1.64 -5.37 18.22
N LEU A 155 -2.83 -5.44 18.83
CA LEU A 155 -4.09 -5.69 18.13
C LEU A 155 -4.99 -4.45 18.06
N LEU A 156 -4.99 -3.60 19.10
CA LEU A 156 -5.90 -2.45 19.20
C LEU A 156 -5.28 -1.12 18.78
N GLN A 157 -3.96 -0.98 18.84
CA GLN A 157 -3.22 0.23 18.46
C GLN A 157 -2.22 -0.09 17.34
N TYR A 158 -2.61 0.14 16.08
CA TYR A 158 -1.77 -0.16 14.91
C TYR A 158 -0.95 1.03 14.39
N SER A 159 -0.81 2.09 15.19
CA SER A 159 -0.13 3.34 14.80
C SER A 159 1.35 3.40 15.17
N HIS A 160 1.92 2.34 15.73
CA HIS A 160 3.31 2.34 16.22
C HIS A 160 4.31 1.98 15.12
N THR A 161 5.56 2.40 15.27
CA THR A 161 6.62 2.12 14.29
C THR A 161 7.18 0.70 14.45
N THR A 162 7.80 0.17 13.39
CA THR A 162 8.43 -1.16 13.42
C THR A 162 9.50 -1.28 14.52
N ALA A 163 10.23 -0.20 14.83
CA ALA A 163 11.22 -0.19 15.91
C ALA A 163 10.58 -0.40 17.29
N VAL A 164 9.39 0.15 17.52
CA VAL A 164 8.61 -0.04 18.76
C VAL A 164 8.16 -1.50 18.87
N LEU A 165 7.69 -2.10 17.78
CA LEU A 165 7.34 -3.53 17.74
C LEU A 165 8.55 -4.42 18.02
N GLN A 166 9.72 -4.14 17.43
CA GLN A 166 10.97 -4.88 17.67
C GLN A 166 11.42 -4.77 19.13
N ASN A 167 11.33 -3.59 19.73
CA ASN A 167 11.65 -3.40 21.14
C ASN A 167 10.72 -4.21 22.05
N LEU A 168 9.41 -4.17 21.78
CA LEU A 168 8.39 -4.83 22.60
C LEU A 168 8.46 -6.35 22.49
N LEU A 169 8.50 -6.89 21.27
CA LEU A 169 8.53 -8.33 21.04
C LEU A 169 9.89 -8.92 21.39
N GLY A 170 10.98 -8.18 21.15
CA GLY A 170 12.30 -8.53 21.64
C GLY A 170 12.35 -8.56 23.17
N TYR A 171 11.70 -7.61 23.85
CA TYR A 171 11.59 -7.64 25.32
C TYR A 171 10.93 -8.93 25.82
N LEU A 172 9.84 -9.39 25.19
CA LEU A 172 9.23 -10.67 25.54
C LEU A 172 10.15 -11.87 25.27
N ALA A 173 11.00 -11.79 24.25
CA ALA A 173 11.92 -12.86 23.86
C ALA A 173 13.13 -13.04 24.80
N LEU A 174 13.60 -11.97 25.47
CA LEU A 174 14.90 -11.98 26.15
C LEU A 174 14.97 -12.77 27.47
N ASP A 175 13.85 -12.99 28.16
CA ASP A 175 13.82 -13.68 29.48
C ASP A 175 12.88 -14.89 29.41
N SER A 176 13.32 -16.03 29.92
CA SER A 176 12.59 -17.30 29.85
C SER A 176 11.18 -17.23 30.45
N LEU A 177 10.96 -16.42 31.48
CA LEU A 177 9.64 -16.26 32.10
C LEU A 177 8.64 -15.51 31.20
N ARG A 178 9.14 -14.71 30.25
CA ARG A 178 8.33 -13.93 29.31
C ARG A 178 8.10 -14.65 27.98
N ARG A 179 8.91 -15.65 27.65
CA ARG A 179 8.84 -16.35 26.34
C ARG A 179 7.50 -17.05 26.11
N ALA A 180 6.86 -17.57 27.16
CA ALA A 180 5.50 -18.11 27.05
C ALA A 180 4.48 -17.06 26.58
N LEU A 181 4.67 -15.78 26.96
CA LEU A 181 3.82 -14.68 26.48
C LEU A 181 4.11 -14.35 25.01
N LEU A 182 5.34 -14.48 24.54
CA LEU A 182 5.68 -14.29 23.13
C LEU A 182 4.97 -15.32 22.24
N VAL A 183 4.99 -16.59 22.62
CA VAL A 183 4.30 -17.67 21.89
C VAL A 183 2.80 -17.43 21.86
N ARG A 184 2.20 -17.08 23.01
CA ARG A 184 0.79 -16.71 23.10
C ARG A 184 0.43 -15.52 22.21
N VAL A 185 1.26 -14.48 22.21
CA VAL A 185 1.08 -13.30 21.33
C VAL A 185 1.11 -13.70 19.86
N LEU A 186 2.03 -14.58 19.46
CA LEU A 186 2.11 -15.07 18.09
C LEU A 186 0.83 -15.84 17.69
N GLN A 187 0.31 -16.70 18.56
CA GLN A 187 -0.95 -17.41 18.33
C GLN A 187 -2.12 -16.44 18.15
N GLU A 188 -2.27 -15.45 19.05
CA GLU A 188 -3.35 -14.45 18.99
C GLU A 188 -3.25 -13.55 17.74
N LEU A 189 -2.03 -13.21 17.30
CA LEU A 189 -1.79 -12.48 16.07
C LEU A 189 -2.15 -13.32 14.83
N LEU A 190 -1.74 -14.59 14.80
CA LEU A 190 -2.02 -15.50 13.69
C LEU A 190 -3.51 -15.81 13.57
N GLU A 191 -4.20 -16.01 14.69
CA GLU A 191 -5.65 -16.20 14.72
C GLU A 191 -6.38 -14.96 14.15
N THR A 192 -5.92 -13.75 14.49
CA THR A 192 -6.50 -12.53 13.94
C THR A 192 -6.18 -12.37 12.45
N TRP A 193 -4.98 -12.75 12.04
CA TRP A 193 -4.51 -12.69 10.65
C TRP A 193 -5.18 -13.73 9.75
N SER A 194 -5.54 -14.91 10.27
CA SER A 194 -6.16 -15.99 9.50
C SER A 194 -7.68 -15.84 9.32
N ARG A 195 -8.34 -15.01 10.12
CA ARG A 195 -9.81 -14.81 10.04
C ARG A 195 -10.22 -14.06 8.76
N SER A 196 -11.08 -14.67 7.97
CA SER A 196 -11.65 -14.07 6.74
C SER A 196 -12.32 -12.70 6.99
N SER A 197 -13.06 -12.55 8.09
CA SER A 197 -13.69 -11.27 8.45
C SER A 197 -12.67 -10.17 8.75
N ALA A 198 -11.55 -10.50 9.39
CA ALA A 198 -10.48 -9.55 9.63
C ALA A 198 -9.83 -9.12 8.31
N VAL A 199 -9.56 -10.05 7.40
CA VAL A 199 -8.98 -9.73 6.08
C VAL A 199 -9.90 -8.86 5.22
N LYS A 200 -11.22 -9.07 5.28
CA LYS A 200 -12.20 -8.30 4.49
C LYS A 200 -12.51 -6.92 5.06
N HIS A 201 -12.53 -6.77 6.40
CA HIS A 201 -13.03 -5.57 7.06
C HIS A 201 -11.99 -4.75 7.81
N SER A 202 -10.75 -5.22 7.97
CA SER A 202 -9.69 -4.41 8.59
C SER A 202 -8.99 -3.52 7.55
N PRO A 203 -8.59 -2.29 7.92
CA PRO A 203 -7.78 -1.43 7.06
C PRO A 203 -6.46 -2.12 6.66
N PRO A 204 -5.94 -1.86 5.45
CA PRO A 204 -4.69 -2.46 4.98
C PRO A 204 -3.50 -2.12 5.89
N GLU A 205 -3.49 -0.94 6.52
CA GLU A 205 -2.47 -0.53 7.49
C GLU A 205 -2.44 -1.43 8.73
N GLN A 206 -3.62 -1.85 9.21
CA GLN A 206 -3.74 -2.74 10.36
C GLN A 206 -3.26 -4.15 10.00
N GLN A 207 -3.63 -4.66 8.81
CA GLN A 207 -3.13 -5.96 8.34
C GLN A 207 -1.61 -5.96 8.21
N GLN A 208 -1.05 -4.89 7.65
CA GLN A 208 0.39 -4.72 7.54
C GLN A 208 1.07 -4.66 8.92
N TYR A 209 0.44 -3.99 9.90
CA TYR A 209 0.95 -3.92 11.27
C TYR A 209 1.00 -5.29 11.95
N ILE A 210 -0.08 -6.08 11.83
CA ILE A 210 -0.16 -7.46 12.34
C ILE A 210 0.87 -8.35 11.65
N SER A 211 0.99 -8.28 10.32
CA SER A 211 2.01 -9.05 9.58
C SER A 211 3.43 -8.70 10.04
N LYS A 212 3.75 -7.42 10.28
CA LYS A 212 5.07 -7.02 10.84
C LYS A 212 5.30 -7.63 12.22
N ALA A 213 4.30 -7.62 13.09
CA ALA A 213 4.41 -8.20 14.43
C ALA A 213 4.63 -9.73 14.37
N ILE A 214 3.91 -10.44 13.50
CA ILE A 214 4.11 -11.89 13.28
C ILE A 214 5.54 -12.19 12.84
N LEU A 215 6.06 -11.47 11.84
CA LEU A 215 7.43 -11.68 11.34
C LEU A 215 8.48 -11.43 12.42
N ILE A 216 8.29 -10.40 13.25
CA ILE A 216 9.20 -10.12 14.38
C ILE A 216 9.11 -11.26 15.42
N CYS A 217 7.92 -11.73 15.77
CA CYS A 217 7.75 -12.89 16.66
C CYS A 217 8.49 -14.13 16.12
N LEU A 218 8.29 -14.46 14.84
CA LEU A 218 8.95 -15.60 14.19
C LEU A 218 10.48 -15.49 14.20
N SER A 219 11.03 -14.27 14.12
CA SER A 219 12.48 -14.04 14.21
C SER A 219 13.07 -14.33 15.60
N HIS A 220 12.23 -14.35 16.63
CA HIS A 220 12.63 -14.54 18.03
C HIS A 220 12.34 -15.94 18.60
N LEU A 221 11.60 -16.78 17.87
CA LEU A 221 11.32 -18.15 18.27
C LEU A 221 12.58 -19.02 18.25
N LYS A 222 12.66 -19.95 19.20
CA LYS A 222 13.68 -21.00 19.24
C LYS A 222 13.08 -22.34 18.83
N GLU A 223 13.90 -23.28 18.36
CA GLU A 223 13.52 -24.64 17.95
C GLU A 223 12.52 -25.35 18.89
N PRO A 224 12.69 -25.41 20.23
CA PRO A 224 11.72 -26.09 21.09
C PRO A 224 10.33 -25.44 21.09
N GLU A 225 10.26 -24.12 20.90
CA GLU A 225 9.00 -23.39 20.84
C GLU A 225 8.32 -23.61 19.49
N ILE A 226 9.11 -23.63 18.42
CA ILE A 226 8.61 -23.92 17.06
C ILE A 226 7.97 -25.31 17.05
N GLU A 227 8.62 -26.33 17.65
CA GLU A 227 8.05 -27.67 17.71
C GLU A 227 6.76 -27.72 18.55
N SER A 228 6.72 -26.97 19.66
CA SER A 228 5.53 -26.93 20.54
C SER A 228 4.28 -26.35 19.89
N CYS A 229 4.43 -25.38 18.95
CA CYS A 229 3.31 -24.71 18.28
C CYS A 229 3.19 -25.05 16.79
N ARG A 230 3.95 -26.04 16.30
CA ARG A 230 4.09 -26.37 14.88
C ARG A 230 2.75 -26.60 14.17
N GLN A 231 1.86 -27.38 14.78
CA GLN A 231 0.55 -27.70 14.19
C GLN A 231 -0.32 -26.46 14.07
N GLU A 232 -0.38 -25.63 15.11
CA GLU A 232 -1.17 -24.39 15.12
C GLU A 232 -0.65 -23.36 14.10
N LEU A 233 0.69 -23.25 13.97
CA LEU A 233 1.32 -22.39 12.96
C LEU A 233 0.94 -22.86 11.55
N LEU A 234 0.98 -24.16 11.27
CA LEU A 234 0.60 -24.71 9.97
C LEU A 234 -0.88 -24.47 9.66
N THR A 235 -1.78 -24.75 10.59
CA THR A 235 -3.23 -24.52 10.42
C THR A 235 -3.53 -23.05 10.15
N SER A 236 -3.01 -22.16 11.00
CA SER A 236 -3.24 -20.71 10.86
C SER A 236 -2.63 -20.14 9.59
N MET A 237 -1.46 -20.65 9.18
CA MET A 237 -0.82 -20.29 7.91
C MET A 237 -1.71 -20.69 6.73
N MET A 238 -2.15 -21.95 6.65
CA MET A 238 -2.93 -22.43 5.49
C MET A 238 -4.26 -21.66 5.36
N GLU A 239 -4.97 -21.44 6.46
CA GLU A 239 -6.23 -20.68 6.48
C GLU A 239 -6.02 -19.21 6.12
N GLY A 240 -5.00 -18.57 6.70
CA GLY A 240 -4.74 -17.15 6.46
C GLY A 240 -4.20 -16.87 5.06
N VAL A 241 -3.33 -17.72 4.52
CA VAL A 241 -2.84 -17.57 3.15
C VAL A 241 -3.97 -17.65 2.15
N LYS A 242 -4.89 -18.60 2.32
CA LYS A 242 -6.09 -18.69 1.49
C LYS A 242 -6.87 -17.37 1.54
N CYS A 243 -7.24 -16.90 2.74
CA CYS A 243 -8.01 -15.65 2.89
C CYS A 243 -7.30 -14.43 2.29
N HIS A 244 -5.97 -14.33 2.45
CA HIS A 244 -5.19 -13.22 1.91
C HIS A 244 -5.04 -13.27 0.39
N LEU A 245 -4.89 -14.46 -0.21
CA LEU A 245 -4.79 -14.65 -1.66
C LEU A 245 -6.13 -14.39 -2.36
N ASP A 246 -7.25 -14.70 -1.69
CA ASP A 246 -8.61 -14.40 -2.15
C ASP A 246 -8.92 -12.89 -2.16
N SER A 247 -8.05 -12.04 -1.58
CA SER A 247 -8.25 -10.59 -1.59
C SER A 247 -7.98 -9.96 -2.96
N ASN A 248 -8.85 -9.04 -3.38
CA ASN A 248 -8.68 -8.28 -4.62
C ASN A 248 -7.57 -7.22 -4.54
N LEU A 249 -7.12 -6.85 -3.34
CA LEU A 249 -6.06 -5.87 -3.14
C LEU A 249 -4.66 -6.51 -3.28
N PRO A 250 -3.83 -6.10 -4.27
CA PRO A 250 -2.50 -6.70 -4.48
C PRO A 250 -1.59 -6.61 -3.25
N GLN A 251 -1.71 -5.53 -2.46
CA GLN A 251 -0.96 -5.36 -1.23
C GLN A 251 -1.28 -6.42 -0.17
N ILE A 252 -2.56 -6.80 -0.03
CA ILE A 252 -3.02 -7.81 0.94
C ILE A 252 -2.54 -9.20 0.52
N ARG A 253 -2.65 -9.53 -0.78
CA ARG A 253 -2.11 -10.79 -1.32
C ARG A 253 -0.61 -10.92 -1.08
N ARG A 254 0.16 -9.84 -1.28
CA ARG A 254 1.60 -9.80 -0.99
C ARG A 254 1.93 -10.04 0.48
N LEU A 255 1.18 -9.44 1.41
CA LEU A 255 1.36 -9.71 2.84
C LEU A 255 1.10 -11.19 3.16
N GLY A 256 0.04 -11.75 2.58
CA GLY A 256 -0.30 -13.17 2.61
C GLY A 256 0.90 -14.06 2.26
N MET A 257 1.44 -13.86 1.06
CA MET A 257 2.58 -14.60 0.54
C MET A 257 3.83 -14.47 1.43
N VAL A 258 4.18 -13.25 1.87
CA VAL A 258 5.40 -13.05 2.68
C VAL A 258 5.32 -13.76 4.05
N VAL A 259 4.18 -13.63 4.74
CA VAL A 259 3.99 -14.29 6.05
C VAL A 259 3.99 -15.82 5.88
N ALA A 260 3.32 -16.33 4.84
CA ALA A 260 3.31 -17.76 4.50
C ALA A 260 4.71 -18.35 4.35
N GLU A 261 5.53 -17.73 3.49
CA GLU A 261 6.88 -18.21 3.23
C GLU A 261 7.75 -18.12 4.48
N SER A 262 7.56 -17.07 5.28
CA SER A 262 8.32 -16.90 6.52
C SER A 262 8.01 -18.03 7.50
N ILE A 263 6.74 -18.38 7.69
CA ILE A 263 6.32 -19.49 8.56
C ILE A 263 6.83 -20.82 7.98
N SER A 264 6.60 -21.06 6.69
CA SER A 264 7.05 -22.29 6.00
C SER A 264 8.58 -22.45 6.01
N SER A 265 9.35 -21.36 6.01
CA SER A 265 10.82 -21.42 6.12
C SER A 265 11.32 -21.72 7.53
N LYS A 266 10.55 -21.34 8.56
CA LYS A 266 10.87 -21.59 9.97
C LYS A 266 10.43 -22.97 10.43
N ILE A 267 9.36 -23.51 9.88
CA ILE A 267 8.91 -24.88 10.14
C ILE A 267 9.68 -25.80 9.20
N HIS A 268 10.47 -26.73 9.73
CA HIS A 268 11.03 -27.80 8.93
C HIS A 268 9.87 -28.68 8.44
N THR A 269 9.34 -28.44 7.25
CA THR A 269 8.35 -29.34 6.63
C THR A 269 9.10 -30.46 5.92
N ASP A 270 8.66 -31.72 6.05
CA ASP A 270 9.21 -32.84 5.27
C ASP A 270 8.94 -32.70 3.75
N GLY A 271 8.15 -31.70 3.35
CA GLY A 271 7.84 -31.32 1.97
C GLY A 271 8.47 -29.98 1.54
N PRO A 272 8.26 -29.58 0.27
CA PRO A 272 8.85 -28.36 -0.29
C PRO A 272 8.34 -27.10 0.42
N VAL A 273 9.27 -26.23 0.82
CA VAL A 273 8.96 -24.90 1.38
C VAL A 273 8.16 -24.09 0.36
N LEU A 274 7.10 -23.42 0.82
CA LEU A 274 6.32 -22.49 0.00
C LEU A 274 7.25 -21.41 -0.58
N LYS A 275 7.25 -21.27 -1.90
CA LYS A 275 8.02 -20.24 -2.62
C LYS A 275 7.10 -19.54 -3.61
N PHE A 276 6.70 -18.32 -3.29
CA PHE A 276 6.10 -17.39 -4.22
C PHE A 276 7.22 -16.54 -4.83
N GLN A 277 7.22 -16.39 -6.15
CA GLN A 277 8.15 -15.51 -6.86
C GLN A 277 7.66 -14.06 -6.70
N VAL A 278 7.72 -13.51 -5.49
CA VAL A 278 7.30 -12.13 -5.22
C VAL A 278 8.23 -11.17 -5.95
N LYS A 279 7.86 -10.80 -7.19
CA LYS A 279 8.56 -9.78 -7.98
C LYS A 279 8.52 -8.47 -7.19
N VAL A 280 9.70 -7.94 -6.89
CA VAL A 280 9.86 -6.62 -6.26
C VAL A 280 9.45 -5.57 -7.28
N VAL A 281 8.17 -5.26 -7.35
CA VAL A 281 7.74 -4.01 -7.96
C VAL A 281 7.96 -2.94 -6.90
N MET A 282 8.93 -2.05 -7.16
CA MET A 282 9.28 -0.93 -6.29
C MET A 282 8.13 0.09 -6.24
N GLU A 283 7.03 -0.24 -5.56
CA GLU A 283 5.87 0.63 -5.46
C GLU A 283 5.72 1.30 -4.08
N SER A 284 6.46 0.88 -3.04
CA SER A 284 6.55 1.66 -1.80
C SER A 284 7.72 1.27 -0.88
N ASP A 285 8.30 2.28 -0.19
CA ASP A 285 9.37 2.17 0.83
C ASP A 285 9.03 1.17 1.96
N GLN A 286 7.75 0.90 2.21
CA GLN A 286 7.31 0.06 3.32
C GLN A 286 7.34 -1.44 3.02
N THR A 287 7.24 -1.83 1.74
CA THR A 287 7.43 -3.22 1.29
C THR A 287 8.86 -3.67 1.52
N CYS A 288 9.84 -2.75 1.38
CA CYS A 288 11.26 -3.00 1.61
C CYS A 288 11.57 -3.38 3.07
N LEU A 289 10.86 -2.83 4.06
CA LEU A 289 11.08 -3.15 5.47
C LEU A 289 10.59 -4.56 5.84
N ILE A 290 9.42 -4.96 5.33
CA ILE A 290 8.88 -6.32 5.51
C ILE A 290 9.79 -7.35 4.83
N LEU A 291 10.30 -7.01 3.64
CA LEU A 291 11.29 -7.82 2.92
C LEU A 291 12.64 -7.88 3.64
N SER A 292 13.07 -6.81 4.33
CA SER A 292 14.30 -6.81 5.15
C SER A 292 14.18 -7.71 6.38
N LEU A 293 13.00 -7.77 7.00
CA LEU A 293 12.69 -8.69 8.10
C LEU A 293 12.67 -10.14 7.60
N TYR A 294 12.03 -10.38 6.45
CA TYR A 294 12.05 -11.67 5.76
C TYR A 294 13.47 -12.13 5.38
N GLN A 295 14.29 -11.24 4.82
CA GLN A 295 15.69 -11.54 4.48
C GLN A 295 16.53 -11.81 5.73
N SER A 296 16.25 -11.16 6.86
CA SER A 296 16.91 -11.44 8.15
C SER A 296 16.53 -12.83 8.67
N ILE A 297 15.27 -13.24 8.49
CA ILE A 297 14.80 -14.59 8.82
C ILE A 297 15.51 -15.65 7.96
N LYS A 298 15.67 -15.42 6.65
CA LYS A 298 16.42 -16.32 5.76
C LYS A 298 17.91 -16.40 6.09
N LYS A 299 18.57 -15.27 6.38
CA LYS A 299 20.01 -15.23 6.73
C LYS A 299 20.33 -15.94 8.05
N SER A 300 19.38 -16.07 8.98
CA SER A 300 19.60 -16.82 10.22
C SER A 300 19.84 -18.33 10.04
N GLN A 301 19.64 -18.88 8.83
CA GLN A 301 19.97 -20.26 8.46
C GLN A 301 21.34 -20.42 7.77
N GLU A 302 21.99 -19.33 7.33
CA GLU A 302 23.28 -19.35 6.65
C GLU A 302 24.31 -18.54 7.45
N SER A 303 25.19 -19.25 8.18
CA SER A 303 26.38 -18.80 8.92
C SER A 303 26.20 -18.25 10.35
N VAL A 304 26.80 -19.01 11.28
CA VAL A 304 27.25 -18.60 12.61
C VAL A 304 28.48 -17.69 12.44
N SER A 305 28.60 -16.70 13.32
CA SER A 305 29.72 -15.75 13.50
C SER A 305 29.62 -14.45 12.69
N TYR A 306 29.13 -13.42 13.39
CA TYR A 306 29.63 -12.04 13.53
C TYR A 306 28.43 -11.11 13.75
N LEU A 307 27.89 -11.14 14.98
CA LEU A 307 27.06 -10.04 15.47
C LEU A 307 27.97 -8.87 15.85
N CYS A 308 27.47 -7.67 15.54
CA CYS A 308 28.00 -6.33 15.85
C CYS A 308 28.73 -5.65 14.67
N VAL A 309 28.40 -4.37 14.49
CA VAL A 309 28.95 -3.41 13.50
C VAL A 309 28.36 -3.46 12.08
N SER A 310 27.13 -2.95 11.91
CA SER A 310 26.70 -2.43 10.59
C SER A 310 25.86 -1.15 10.68
N TRP A 311 25.37 -0.78 11.86
CA TRP A 311 24.59 0.46 12.02
C TRP A 311 25.44 1.74 12.05
N PHE A 312 26.78 1.64 12.08
CA PHE A 312 27.69 2.79 12.25
C PHE A 312 28.32 3.33 10.95
N LEU A 313 28.33 2.57 9.85
CA LEU A 313 29.06 2.97 8.63
C LEU A 313 28.23 3.74 7.60
N LEU A 314 26.92 3.89 7.78
CA LEU A 314 26.08 4.64 6.82
C LEU A 314 26.02 6.16 7.08
N HIS A 315 26.81 6.69 8.03
CA HIS A 315 26.74 8.11 8.43
C HIS A 315 28.03 8.92 8.25
N LEU A 316 29.05 8.40 7.56
CA LEU A 316 30.32 9.12 7.38
C LEU A 316 30.75 9.43 5.94
N THR A 317 29.92 9.20 4.92
CA THR A 317 30.21 9.68 3.55
C THR A 317 29.18 10.71 3.08
N ARG A 318 29.00 11.76 3.88
CA ARG A 318 28.39 13.02 3.43
C ARG A 318 29.23 14.21 3.89
N ARG A 319 30.34 14.49 3.19
CA ARG A 319 30.76 15.85 2.78
C ARG A 319 32.11 15.90 2.04
N ARG A 320 32.11 16.68 0.95
CA ARG A 320 33.22 17.28 0.17
C ARG A 320 33.99 16.28 -0.71
N SER A 321 34.37 16.56 -1.96
CA SER A 321 34.41 17.79 -2.77
C SER A 321 34.53 17.39 -4.26
N SER A 322 34.11 18.29 -5.13
CA SER A 322 34.25 18.27 -6.59
C SER A 322 35.64 17.90 -7.13
N ARG A 323 35.68 17.10 -8.21
CA ARG A 323 36.41 17.42 -9.45
C ARG A 323 36.05 16.44 -10.58
N LYS A 324 35.93 16.99 -11.79
CA LYS A 324 35.66 16.33 -13.07
C LYS A 324 36.80 15.39 -13.46
N THR A 325 36.50 14.24 -14.06
CA THR A 325 37.20 13.73 -15.26
C THR A 325 36.42 12.58 -15.90
N THR A 326 36.37 12.65 -17.24
CA THR A 326 35.85 11.72 -18.25
C THR A 326 36.54 10.35 -18.18
N TYR A 327 35.83 9.27 -18.54
CA TYR A 327 36.21 8.19 -19.49
C TYR A 327 35.44 6.87 -19.25
N THR A 328 35.35 6.11 -20.34
CA THR A 328 34.53 4.96 -20.79
C THR A 328 34.44 3.71 -19.89
N PRO A 329 33.41 2.86 -20.08
CA PRO A 329 33.24 1.63 -19.31
C PRO A 329 34.03 0.46 -19.93
N GLN A 330 34.81 -0.24 -19.11
CA GLN A 330 35.31 -1.58 -19.40
C GLN A 330 34.77 -2.57 -18.37
N THR A 331 34.32 -3.68 -18.93
CA THR A 331 33.96 -5.00 -18.41
C THR A 331 34.84 -5.55 -17.29
N ASN A 332 34.21 -6.24 -16.32
CA ASN A 332 34.70 -7.47 -15.69
C ASN A 332 33.51 -8.11 -14.93
N SER A 333 32.88 -9.14 -15.51
CA SER A 333 33.26 -10.56 -15.45
C SER A 333 32.78 -11.22 -14.15
N CYS A 334 31.65 -11.94 -14.28
CA CYS A 334 31.12 -12.85 -13.28
C CYS A 334 31.69 -14.25 -13.58
N LEU A 335 32.46 -14.79 -12.63
CA LEU A 335 33.04 -16.13 -12.69
C LEU A 335 31.95 -17.20 -12.49
N CYS A 336 31.58 -17.88 -13.58
CA CYS A 336 30.96 -19.20 -13.53
C CYS A 336 32.06 -20.27 -13.50
N PHE A 337 32.06 -21.10 -12.46
CA PHE A 337 32.94 -22.25 -12.33
C PHE A 337 32.29 -23.50 -12.99
N PHE A 338 33.00 -24.03 -14.00
CA PHE A 338 33.14 -25.42 -14.48
C PHE A 338 31.90 -26.23 -14.89
N TYR A 339 31.78 -26.54 -16.19
CA TYR A 339 32.39 -27.74 -16.81
C TYR A 339 32.92 -27.34 -18.20
N SER A 340 34.19 -27.62 -18.46
CA SER A 340 34.92 -27.28 -19.69
C SER A 340 35.47 -28.58 -20.26
N ASP A 341 34.86 -29.09 -21.33
CA ASP A 341 35.46 -30.08 -22.24
C ASP A 341 34.66 -30.15 -23.56
N ASP A 342 34.70 -29.09 -24.36
CA ASP A 342 34.24 -29.15 -25.75
C ASP A 342 35.13 -28.20 -26.58
N ASP A 343 36.10 -28.78 -27.31
CA ASP A 343 37.11 -28.09 -28.14
C ASP A 343 36.51 -27.50 -29.45
N LEU A 344 35.27 -27.02 -29.41
CA LEU A 344 34.60 -26.38 -30.55
C LEU A 344 34.27 -24.93 -30.18
N ALA A 345 35.03 -23.98 -30.73
CA ALA A 345 34.63 -22.58 -30.72
C ALA A 345 33.29 -22.42 -31.46
N PRO A 346 32.29 -21.73 -30.90
CA PRO A 346 31.04 -21.43 -31.61
C PRO A 346 31.37 -20.72 -32.92
N TYR A 347 30.76 -21.19 -34.02
CA TYR A 347 30.93 -20.59 -35.33
C TYR A 347 30.49 -19.11 -35.29
N ASP A 348 31.30 -18.20 -35.85
CA ASP A 348 31.01 -16.77 -35.88
C ASP A 348 29.84 -16.50 -36.85
N MET A 349 28.62 -16.37 -36.32
CA MET A 349 27.41 -16.01 -37.07
C MET A 349 27.21 -14.50 -37.20
N SER A 350 28.25 -13.67 -37.00
CA SER A 350 28.12 -12.20 -37.14
C SER A 350 27.84 -11.74 -38.59
N GLU A 351 28.10 -12.59 -39.58
CA GLU A 351 27.78 -12.36 -41.00
C GLU A 351 26.43 -12.96 -41.44
N ASP A 352 25.73 -13.70 -40.56
CA ASP A 352 24.41 -14.23 -40.87
C ASP A 352 23.36 -13.12 -40.82
N GLN A 353 22.84 -12.77 -41.99
CA GLN A 353 21.80 -11.77 -42.14
C GLN A 353 20.43 -12.43 -41.91
N GLU A 354 19.80 -12.20 -40.76
CA GLU A 354 18.42 -12.62 -40.51
C GLU A 354 17.53 -12.18 -41.69
N LEU A 355 16.95 -13.14 -42.39
CA LEU A 355 16.00 -12.90 -43.47
C LEU A 355 14.78 -12.21 -42.87
N LYS A 356 14.67 -10.88 -43.01
CA LYS A 356 13.49 -10.13 -42.57
C LYS A 356 12.27 -10.58 -43.34
N THR A 357 11.49 -11.48 -42.75
CA THR A 357 10.22 -11.95 -43.29
C THR A 357 9.30 -10.76 -43.50
N LYS A 358 8.85 -10.56 -44.75
CA LYS A 358 8.02 -9.41 -45.09
C LYS A 358 6.62 -9.60 -44.50
N ALA A 359 6.19 -8.63 -43.70
CA ALA A 359 4.83 -8.61 -43.17
C ALA A 359 3.79 -8.47 -44.31
N PRO A 360 2.57 -9.03 -44.16
CA PRO A 360 1.51 -8.88 -45.14
C PRO A 360 1.09 -7.42 -45.33
N VAL A 361 0.64 -7.09 -46.55
CA VAL A 361 0.21 -5.73 -46.94
C VAL A 361 -1.30 -5.56 -46.84
N TYR A 362 -2.08 -6.65 -46.91
CA TYR A 362 -3.53 -6.60 -46.83
C TYR A 362 -4.05 -7.17 -45.52
N ILE A 363 -5.15 -6.60 -45.02
CA ILE A 363 -5.77 -7.01 -43.74
C ILE A 363 -6.33 -8.45 -43.84
N ARG A 364 -6.83 -8.86 -45.01
CA ARG A 364 -7.31 -10.23 -45.23
C ARG A 364 -6.16 -11.25 -45.13
N ASP A 365 -5.02 -10.94 -45.71
CA ASP A 365 -3.82 -11.78 -45.58
C ASP A 365 -3.39 -11.91 -44.11
N CYS A 366 -3.51 -10.83 -43.32
CA CYS A 366 -3.24 -10.89 -41.89
C CYS A 366 -4.20 -11.86 -41.17
N ILE A 367 -5.50 -11.85 -41.52
CA ILE A 367 -6.49 -12.78 -40.96
C ILE A 367 -6.10 -14.24 -41.26
N GLU A 368 -5.79 -14.54 -42.53
CA GLU A 368 -5.37 -15.87 -42.96
C GLU A 368 -4.11 -16.34 -42.20
N VAL A 369 -3.11 -15.47 -42.07
CA VAL A 369 -1.87 -15.78 -41.36
C VAL A 369 -2.12 -16.02 -39.87
N LEU A 370 -2.94 -15.19 -39.22
CA LEU A 370 -3.21 -15.30 -37.78
C LEU A 370 -4.02 -16.56 -37.45
N THR A 371 -4.93 -16.99 -38.33
CA THR A 371 -5.77 -18.17 -38.11
C THR A 371 -5.13 -19.49 -38.56
N GLY A 372 -4.32 -19.51 -39.63
CA GLY A 372 -3.90 -20.75 -40.29
C GLY A 372 -2.41 -20.92 -40.63
N SER A 373 -1.55 -19.93 -40.36
CA SER A 373 -0.11 -20.07 -40.69
C SER A 373 0.64 -20.97 -39.70
N GLU A 374 1.40 -21.93 -40.25
CA GLU A 374 2.44 -22.70 -39.55
C GLU A 374 3.80 -21.97 -39.56
N ASP A 375 3.97 -21.00 -40.46
CA ASP A 375 5.16 -20.13 -40.54
C ASP A 375 5.16 -19.14 -39.37
N VAL A 376 6.06 -19.38 -38.42
CA VAL A 376 6.26 -18.63 -37.18
C VAL A 376 6.75 -17.21 -37.45
N ASP A 377 7.74 -17.06 -38.33
CA ASP A 377 8.38 -15.76 -38.60
C ASP A 377 7.39 -14.82 -39.29
N LYS A 378 6.58 -15.36 -40.20
CA LYS A 378 5.50 -14.62 -40.86
C LYS A 378 4.38 -14.25 -39.89
N TRP A 379 4.05 -15.12 -38.94
CA TRP A 379 3.06 -14.83 -37.89
C TRP A 379 3.54 -13.69 -36.97
N GLU A 380 4.80 -13.74 -36.51
CA GLU A 380 5.40 -12.69 -35.68
C GLU A 380 5.47 -11.34 -36.41
N ALA A 381 5.92 -11.34 -37.66
CA ALA A 381 5.96 -10.13 -38.49
C ALA A 381 4.55 -9.53 -38.67
N THR A 382 3.52 -10.37 -38.77
CA THR A 382 2.12 -9.96 -38.89
C THR A 382 1.63 -9.28 -37.61
N VAL A 383 1.84 -9.88 -36.44
CA VAL A 383 1.42 -9.31 -35.15
C VAL A 383 2.07 -7.94 -34.91
N LYS A 384 3.36 -7.79 -35.23
CA LYS A 384 4.10 -6.52 -35.08
C LYS A 384 3.59 -5.43 -36.05
N ALA A 385 3.20 -5.80 -37.26
CA ALA A 385 2.75 -4.84 -38.29
C ALA A 385 1.26 -4.46 -38.18
N LEU A 386 0.43 -5.30 -37.56
CA LEU A 386 -1.02 -5.25 -37.62
C LEU A 386 -1.64 -3.92 -37.20
N GLU A 387 -1.21 -3.34 -36.07
CA GLU A 387 -1.73 -2.06 -35.60
C GLU A 387 -1.52 -0.95 -36.65
N SER A 388 -0.31 -0.89 -37.22
CA SER A 388 0.04 0.12 -38.20
C SER A 388 -0.74 -0.02 -39.50
N LEU A 389 -1.06 -1.27 -39.87
CA LEU A 389 -1.81 -1.57 -41.09
C LEU A 389 -3.29 -1.20 -40.95
N ILE A 390 -3.90 -1.54 -39.81
CA ILE A 390 -5.28 -1.17 -39.47
C ILE A 390 -5.48 0.35 -39.57
N ARG A 391 -4.55 1.13 -38.99
CA ARG A 391 -4.63 2.60 -38.97
C ARG A 391 -4.41 3.22 -40.36
N LYS A 392 -3.65 2.58 -41.25
CA LYS A 392 -3.39 3.06 -42.62
C LYS A 392 -4.55 2.77 -43.58
N HIS A 393 -5.30 1.69 -43.37
CA HIS A 393 -6.33 1.23 -44.28
C HIS A 393 -7.72 1.13 -43.62
N PRO A 394 -8.29 2.24 -43.10
CA PRO A 394 -9.52 2.19 -42.30
C PRO A 394 -10.74 1.66 -43.07
N ALA A 395 -10.84 1.92 -44.38
CA ALA A 395 -11.94 1.42 -45.20
C ALA A 395 -11.93 -0.12 -45.31
N ALA A 396 -10.75 -0.71 -45.58
CA ALA A 396 -10.60 -2.15 -45.64
C ALA A 396 -10.81 -2.81 -44.26
N THR A 397 -10.37 -2.16 -43.18
CA THR A 397 -10.60 -2.65 -41.81
C THR A 397 -12.10 -2.75 -41.49
N ARG A 398 -12.91 -1.78 -41.90
CA ARG A 398 -14.36 -1.76 -41.60
C ARG A 398 -15.11 -2.96 -42.19
N GLU A 399 -14.65 -3.51 -43.30
CA GLU A 399 -15.28 -4.68 -43.93
C GLU A 399 -15.09 -5.97 -43.11
N VAL A 400 -14.01 -6.06 -42.31
CA VAL A 400 -13.62 -7.25 -41.56
C VAL A 400 -13.41 -6.97 -40.07
N SER A 401 -13.94 -5.86 -39.56
CA SER A 401 -13.65 -5.34 -38.21
C SER A 401 -14.06 -6.31 -37.10
N VAL A 402 -15.27 -6.88 -37.20
CA VAL A 402 -15.81 -7.83 -36.23
C VAL A 402 -15.05 -9.16 -36.25
N GLU A 403 -14.70 -9.65 -37.44
CA GLU A 403 -13.92 -10.88 -37.61
C GLU A 403 -12.52 -10.72 -37.02
N LEU A 404 -11.86 -9.61 -37.32
CA LEU A 404 -10.54 -9.31 -36.78
C LEU A 404 -10.56 -9.12 -35.25
N ALA A 405 -11.59 -8.49 -34.71
CA ALA A 405 -11.79 -8.37 -33.26
C ALA A 405 -11.98 -9.73 -32.59
N LYS A 406 -12.73 -10.64 -33.23
CA LYS A 406 -12.91 -12.03 -32.76
C LYS A 406 -11.59 -12.79 -32.75
N ILE A 407 -10.80 -12.69 -33.82
CA ILE A 407 -9.49 -13.36 -33.90
C ILE A 407 -8.56 -12.82 -32.80
N LEU A 408 -8.46 -11.50 -32.67
CA LEU A 408 -7.58 -10.87 -31.66
C LEU A 408 -7.96 -11.24 -30.22
N LEU A 409 -9.25 -11.37 -29.91
CA LEU A 409 -9.73 -11.76 -28.59
C LEU A 409 -9.35 -13.20 -28.20
N HIS A 410 -9.23 -14.09 -29.20
CA HIS A 410 -8.87 -15.50 -29.01
C HIS A 410 -7.41 -15.79 -29.40
N LEU A 411 -6.64 -14.76 -29.76
CA LEU A 411 -5.26 -14.94 -30.21
C LEU A 411 -4.38 -15.31 -29.02
N GLU A 412 -3.86 -16.52 -29.06
CA GLU A 412 -2.87 -17.04 -28.12
C GLU A 412 -1.45 -16.91 -28.68
N GLU A 413 -0.49 -16.82 -27.78
CA GLU A 413 0.92 -16.68 -28.12
C GLU A 413 1.46 -18.02 -28.62
N LYS A 414 1.81 -18.12 -29.90
CA LYS A 414 2.41 -19.33 -30.50
C LYS A 414 3.91 -19.44 -30.19
N THR A 415 4.59 -18.30 -30.09
CA THR A 415 6.04 -18.18 -29.84
C THR A 415 6.33 -17.02 -28.90
N CYS A 416 7.47 -17.06 -28.20
CA CYS A 416 7.86 -16.05 -27.21
C CYS A 416 8.18 -14.70 -27.89
N VAL A 417 7.16 -13.90 -28.16
CA VAL A 417 7.30 -12.60 -28.82
C VAL A 417 7.31 -11.51 -27.76
N GLU A 418 8.38 -10.72 -27.73
CA GLU A 418 8.49 -9.61 -26.78
C GLU A 418 7.30 -8.64 -26.90
N GLY A 419 6.57 -8.47 -25.80
CA GLY A 419 5.43 -7.54 -25.75
C GLY A 419 4.17 -8.02 -26.48
N PHE A 420 4.00 -9.33 -26.73
CA PHE A 420 2.83 -9.88 -27.45
C PHE A 420 1.49 -9.36 -26.93
N VAL A 421 1.28 -9.36 -25.60
CA VAL A 421 0.02 -8.89 -24.98
C VAL A 421 -0.27 -7.43 -25.33
N GLU A 422 0.76 -6.58 -25.31
CA GLU A 422 0.62 -5.15 -25.65
C GLU A 422 0.34 -4.96 -27.15
N LEU A 423 1.03 -5.70 -28.03
CA LEU A 423 0.80 -5.66 -29.48
C LEU A 423 -0.63 -6.08 -29.83
N ARG A 424 -1.10 -7.19 -29.25
CA ARG A 424 -2.46 -7.70 -29.43
C ARG A 424 -3.50 -6.67 -28.94
N GLN A 425 -3.31 -6.12 -27.75
CA GLN A 425 -4.21 -5.09 -27.19
C GLN A 425 -4.24 -3.84 -28.06
N ARG A 426 -3.09 -3.34 -28.51
CA ARG A 426 -3.00 -2.16 -29.37
C ARG A 426 -3.67 -2.38 -30.73
N ALA A 427 -3.50 -3.56 -31.32
CA ALA A 427 -4.22 -3.93 -32.54
C ALA A 427 -5.73 -3.96 -32.30
N GLN A 428 -6.19 -4.56 -31.20
CA GLN A 428 -7.62 -4.63 -30.87
C GLN A 428 -8.24 -3.24 -30.63
N VAL A 429 -7.51 -2.35 -29.96
CA VAL A 429 -7.88 -0.93 -29.80
C VAL A 429 -7.90 -0.21 -31.15
N ALA A 430 -6.95 -0.47 -32.05
CA ALA A 430 -6.94 0.11 -33.40
C ALA A 430 -8.17 -0.33 -34.23
N VAL A 431 -8.60 -1.60 -34.12
CA VAL A 431 -9.83 -2.08 -34.77
C VAL A 431 -11.05 -1.36 -34.20
N LEU A 432 -11.18 -1.32 -32.87
CA LEU A 432 -12.32 -0.69 -32.19
C LEU A 432 -12.40 0.83 -32.45
N THR A 433 -11.28 1.53 -32.56
CA THR A 433 -11.28 2.97 -32.91
C THR A 433 -11.62 3.24 -34.37
N THR A 434 -11.41 2.27 -35.27
CA THR A 434 -11.72 2.39 -36.71
C THR A 434 -13.20 2.16 -37.02
N ASP A 435 -13.82 1.24 -36.28
CA ASP A 435 -15.23 0.85 -36.44
C ASP A 435 -15.92 0.63 -35.07
N PRO A 436 -16.22 1.71 -34.32
CA PRO A 436 -16.58 1.64 -32.91
C PRO A 436 -17.90 0.94 -32.62
N ILE A 437 -18.92 1.11 -33.45
CA ILE A 437 -20.27 0.61 -33.15
C ILE A 437 -20.34 -0.93 -33.23
N PRO A 438 -20.01 -1.59 -34.35
CA PRO A 438 -20.15 -3.04 -34.46
C PRO A 438 -19.15 -3.78 -33.57
N VAL A 439 -17.93 -3.26 -33.41
CA VAL A 439 -16.90 -3.89 -32.58
C VAL A 439 -17.23 -3.75 -31.09
N ALA A 440 -17.71 -2.58 -30.63
CA ALA A 440 -18.15 -2.42 -29.24
C ALA A 440 -19.31 -3.37 -28.93
N LYS A 441 -20.34 -3.43 -29.80
CA LYS A 441 -21.48 -4.36 -29.64
C LYS A 441 -21.03 -5.82 -29.54
N TYR A 442 -20.07 -6.23 -30.37
CA TYR A 442 -19.51 -7.58 -30.30
C TYR A 442 -18.81 -7.82 -28.95
N LEU A 443 -17.87 -6.95 -28.56
CA LEU A 443 -17.09 -7.10 -27.34
C LEU A 443 -17.96 -7.10 -26.07
N THR A 444 -18.92 -6.18 -25.97
CA THR A 444 -19.84 -6.12 -24.82
C THR A 444 -20.75 -7.34 -24.76
N SER A 445 -21.14 -7.91 -25.90
CA SER A 445 -21.87 -9.18 -25.95
C SER A 445 -21.00 -10.36 -25.50
N GLN A 446 -19.71 -10.38 -25.88
CA GLN A 446 -18.80 -11.45 -25.47
C GLN A 446 -18.47 -11.40 -23.97
N PHE A 447 -18.47 -10.23 -23.34
CA PHE A 447 -18.25 -10.09 -21.90
C PHE A 447 -19.22 -10.94 -21.07
N TYR A 448 -20.50 -10.97 -21.46
CA TYR A 448 -21.56 -11.77 -20.82
C TYR A 448 -21.74 -13.18 -21.41
N SER A 449 -20.88 -13.63 -22.32
CA SER A 449 -20.98 -14.97 -22.89
C SER A 449 -20.35 -16.02 -21.98
N LEU A 450 -20.81 -17.28 -22.06
CA LEU A 450 -20.41 -18.37 -21.17
C LEU A 450 -18.94 -18.82 -21.36
N ASN A 451 -18.47 -18.84 -22.61
CA ASN A 451 -17.23 -19.54 -23.00
C ASN A 451 -15.99 -18.63 -22.99
N TYR A 452 -15.82 -17.79 -21.97
CA TYR A 452 -14.66 -16.91 -21.84
C TYR A 452 -13.99 -17.04 -20.46
N SER A 453 -12.68 -16.88 -20.44
CA SER A 453 -11.90 -16.78 -19.19
C SER A 453 -12.08 -15.40 -18.53
N LEU A 454 -11.87 -15.33 -17.22
CA LEU A 454 -11.87 -14.04 -16.50
C LEU A 454 -10.84 -13.07 -17.08
N ARG A 455 -9.67 -13.58 -17.51
CA ARG A 455 -8.63 -12.77 -18.16
C ARG A 455 -9.11 -12.11 -19.44
N GLN A 456 -9.78 -12.86 -20.32
CA GLN A 456 -10.35 -12.31 -21.55
C GLN A 456 -11.44 -11.26 -21.25
N ARG A 457 -12.24 -11.46 -20.21
CA ARG A 457 -13.22 -10.44 -19.77
C ARG A 457 -12.54 -9.15 -19.30
N MET A 458 -11.43 -9.25 -18.56
CA MET A 458 -10.62 -8.08 -18.21
C MET A 458 -10.03 -7.41 -19.45
N ASP A 459 -9.49 -8.20 -20.39
CA ASP A 459 -8.93 -7.69 -21.65
C ASP A 459 -9.99 -6.92 -22.46
N ILE A 460 -11.24 -7.42 -22.50
CA ILE A 460 -12.38 -6.74 -23.15
C ILE A 460 -12.61 -5.36 -22.53
N LEU A 461 -12.71 -5.28 -21.20
CA LEU A 461 -12.94 -4.01 -20.48
C LEU A 461 -11.79 -3.03 -20.71
N ASP A 462 -10.54 -3.50 -20.68
CA ASP A 462 -9.36 -2.67 -20.92
C ASP A 462 -9.33 -2.10 -22.34
N VAL A 463 -9.65 -2.92 -23.34
CA VAL A 463 -9.73 -2.48 -24.74
C VAL A 463 -10.82 -1.44 -24.95
N LEU A 464 -12.00 -1.62 -24.32
CA LEU A 464 -13.09 -0.64 -24.39
C LEU A 464 -12.68 0.71 -23.79
N VAL A 465 -12.01 0.71 -22.64
CA VAL A 465 -11.49 1.92 -21.99
C VAL A 465 -10.45 2.62 -22.86
N LEU A 466 -9.44 1.88 -23.33
CA LEU A 466 -8.34 2.45 -24.13
C LEU A 466 -8.84 3.03 -25.46
N ALA A 467 -9.82 2.37 -26.09
CA ALA A 467 -10.43 2.91 -27.30
C ALA A 467 -11.27 4.16 -27.03
N ALA A 468 -12.09 4.17 -25.97
CA ALA A 468 -12.85 5.34 -25.57
C ALA A 468 -11.92 6.54 -25.28
N GLN A 469 -10.77 6.31 -24.63
CA GLN A 469 -9.76 7.34 -24.39
C GLN A 469 -9.18 7.89 -25.71
N GLN A 470 -8.87 7.03 -26.68
CA GLN A 470 -8.37 7.47 -27.99
C GLN A 470 -9.41 8.27 -28.80
N LEU A 471 -10.70 7.94 -28.64
CA LEU A 471 -11.80 8.66 -29.29
C LEU A 471 -12.14 9.99 -28.59
N SER A 472 -11.88 10.10 -27.29
CA SER A 472 -12.16 11.28 -26.46
C SER A 472 -11.04 12.33 -26.50
N CYS A 473 -9.78 11.90 -26.63
CA CYS A 473 -8.62 12.79 -26.61
C CYS A 473 -8.35 13.50 -27.96
N PRO A 474 -7.88 14.77 -27.95
CA PRO A 474 -7.42 15.45 -29.14
C PRO A 474 -6.23 14.74 -29.82
N LYS A 475 -6.33 14.49 -31.12
CA LYS A 475 -5.24 13.90 -31.91
C LYS A 475 -4.07 14.89 -32.02
N SER A 476 -3.15 14.83 -31.05
CA SER A 476 -1.84 15.50 -31.13
C SER A 476 -1.01 14.84 -32.23
N HIS A 477 -0.96 15.45 -33.42
CA HIS A 477 0.01 15.07 -34.44
C HIS A 477 1.43 15.48 -34.00
N GLY A 478 2.11 14.58 -33.32
CA GLY A 478 3.54 14.72 -32.99
C GLY A 478 4.11 13.39 -32.51
N LYS A 479 5.11 12.86 -33.23
CA LYS A 479 5.88 11.67 -32.82
C LYS A 479 6.64 11.97 -31.52
N THR A 480 6.04 11.71 -30.36
CA THR A 480 6.77 11.68 -29.09
C THR A 480 7.18 10.25 -28.74
N LYS A 481 8.48 10.07 -28.53
CA LYS A 481 9.12 8.83 -28.10
C LYS A 481 8.46 8.27 -26.84
N HIS A 482 8.35 6.95 -26.82
CA HIS A 482 7.85 6.09 -25.77
C HIS A 482 8.30 6.49 -24.35
N SER A 483 7.34 6.79 -23.48
CA SER A 483 7.46 6.69 -22.03
C SER A 483 6.25 5.92 -21.53
N GLY A 484 6.48 4.87 -20.72
CA GLY A 484 5.50 3.88 -20.31
C GLY A 484 4.14 4.44 -19.93
N ALA A 485 3.09 3.82 -20.46
CA ALA A 485 1.71 4.11 -20.12
C ALA A 485 1.49 3.87 -18.61
N PRO A 486 0.94 4.84 -17.86
CA PRO A 486 0.49 4.57 -16.51
C PRO A 486 -0.72 3.63 -16.59
N ASN A 487 -0.82 2.71 -15.61
CA ASN A 487 -1.97 1.83 -15.44
C ASN A 487 -3.29 2.62 -15.56
N PRO A 488 -4.35 2.06 -16.19
CA PRO A 488 -5.68 2.65 -16.23
C PRO A 488 -6.30 2.63 -14.83
N CYS A 489 -5.94 3.64 -14.06
CA CYS A 489 -6.53 4.04 -12.79
C CYS A 489 -6.93 5.50 -12.93
N VAL A 490 -8.17 5.82 -12.56
CA VAL A 490 -8.66 7.20 -12.47
C VAL A 490 -7.88 7.92 -11.38
N GLN A 491 -6.72 8.51 -11.72
CA GLN A 491 -6.10 9.53 -10.89
C GLN A 491 -6.72 10.88 -11.27
N LEU A 492 -7.89 11.17 -10.70
CA LEU A 492 -8.65 12.40 -10.96
C LEU A 492 -7.95 13.69 -10.48
N LEU A 493 -6.75 13.61 -9.88
CA LEU A 493 -5.72 14.66 -9.69
C LEU A 493 -4.56 14.05 -8.86
N PRO A 494 -3.34 14.66 -8.83
CA PRO A 494 -2.14 13.97 -8.37
C PRO A 494 -2.30 13.54 -6.92
N GLY A 495 -2.19 12.24 -6.68
CA GLY A 495 -1.97 11.73 -5.34
C GLY A 495 -0.86 12.54 -4.68
N SER A 496 -0.98 12.76 -3.38
CA SER A 496 0.13 13.15 -2.54
C SER A 496 1.16 12.01 -2.48
N ASP A 497 1.68 11.61 -3.64
CA ASP A 497 2.94 10.93 -3.78
C ASP A 497 3.99 11.93 -3.33
N SER A 498 4.36 11.84 -2.06
CA SER A 498 5.52 12.50 -1.45
C SER A 498 6.83 12.24 -2.23
N SER A 499 6.82 11.38 -3.25
CA SER A 499 7.94 11.10 -4.16
C SER A 499 8.12 12.14 -5.29
N LYS A 500 7.13 13.00 -5.59
CA LYS A 500 7.22 14.05 -6.64
C LYS A 500 7.50 15.46 -6.11
N ASP A 501 7.58 15.65 -4.79
CA ASP A 501 7.78 16.97 -4.15
C ASP A 501 9.08 17.65 -4.57
N TRP A 502 10.17 16.89 -4.75
CA TRP A 502 11.44 17.49 -5.14
C TRP A 502 11.40 18.09 -6.56
N ARG A 503 10.64 17.52 -7.50
CA ARG A 503 10.52 18.05 -8.87
C ARG A 503 9.78 19.37 -8.88
N ARG A 504 8.69 19.49 -8.12
CA ARG A 504 7.96 20.75 -7.95
C ARG A 504 8.82 21.82 -7.29
N ILE A 505 9.56 21.47 -6.23
CA ILE A 505 10.47 22.39 -5.54
C ILE A 505 11.63 22.81 -6.45
N VAL A 506 12.12 21.92 -7.31
CA VAL A 506 13.15 22.23 -8.31
C VAL A 506 12.58 23.11 -9.42
N ASP A 507 11.38 22.83 -9.94
CA ASP A 507 10.72 23.63 -10.97
C ASP A 507 10.37 25.03 -10.46
N GLU A 508 9.95 25.18 -9.20
CA GLU A 508 9.76 26.48 -8.54
C GLU A 508 11.08 27.23 -8.35
N ARG A 509 12.17 26.54 -7.99
CA ARG A 509 13.51 27.14 -7.94
C ARG A 509 14.02 27.57 -9.32
N VAL A 510 13.75 26.78 -10.34
CA VAL A 510 14.12 27.09 -11.73
C VAL A 510 13.29 28.27 -12.22
N LYS A 511 11.97 28.30 -11.95
CA LYS A 511 11.10 29.45 -12.28
C LYS A 511 11.50 30.73 -11.56
N SER A 512 11.81 30.67 -10.27
CA SER A 512 12.21 31.85 -9.47
C SER A 512 13.60 32.39 -9.81
N LYS A 513 14.49 31.59 -10.40
CA LYS A 513 15.85 31.99 -10.78
C LYS A 513 16.05 32.28 -12.27
N THR A 514 15.03 32.05 -13.11
CA THR A 514 15.15 32.29 -14.56
C THR A 514 14.44 33.58 -14.94
N ARG A 515 15.21 34.65 -15.19
CA ARG A 515 14.69 35.92 -15.71
C ARG A 515 14.31 35.72 -17.18
N ARG A 516 13.01 35.68 -17.49
CA ARG A 516 12.51 35.53 -18.86
C ARG A 516 12.33 36.91 -19.49
N PHE A 517 13.04 37.18 -20.57
CA PHE A 517 12.71 38.27 -21.48
C PHE A 517 11.40 37.90 -22.19
N ALA A 518 10.40 38.78 -22.12
CA ALA A 518 9.08 38.55 -22.68
C ALA A 518 9.13 38.60 -24.22
N THR A 519 9.40 37.46 -24.84
CA THR A 519 8.89 37.19 -26.19
C THR A 519 7.51 36.60 -25.99
N GLY A 520 6.47 37.30 -26.47
CA GLY A 520 5.07 36.91 -26.29
C GLY A 520 4.87 35.42 -26.56
N GLN A 521 4.38 34.68 -25.55
CA GLN A 521 3.91 33.34 -25.78
C GLN A 521 2.72 33.44 -26.73
N SER A 522 2.94 33.09 -28.00
CA SER A 522 1.89 32.45 -28.78
C SER A 522 1.54 31.18 -28.00
N GLN A 523 0.59 31.27 -27.07
CA GLN A 523 -0.10 30.08 -26.61
C GLN A 523 -0.72 29.51 -27.88
N VAL A 524 -0.16 28.41 -28.37
CA VAL A 524 -0.86 27.57 -29.33
C VAL A 524 -2.14 27.18 -28.60
N GLU A 525 -3.26 27.80 -28.98
CA GLU A 525 -4.57 27.40 -28.49
C GLU A 525 -4.66 25.87 -28.67
N PRO A 526 -5.06 25.13 -27.63
CA PRO A 526 -5.21 23.68 -27.75
C PRO A 526 -6.11 23.41 -28.94
N ALA A 527 -5.60 22.66 -29.92
CA ALA A 527 -6.33 22.37 -31.15
C ALA A 527 -7.73 21.83 -30.78
N SER A 528 -8.76 22.58 -31.12
CA SER A 528 -10.15 22.22 -30.84
C SER A 528 -10.54 21.06 -31.77
N SER A 529 -10.31 19.83 -31.33
CA SER A 529 -10.79 18.64 -32.04
C SER A 529 -12.11 18.17 -31.43
N PRO A 530 -13.09 17.75 -32.26
CA PRO A 530 -14.34 17.19 -31.74
C PRO A 530 -14.07 15.89 -30.97
N ASN A 531 -14.82 15.67 -29.89
CA ASN A 531 -14.83 14.40 -29.17
C ASN A 531 -15.54 13.34 -30.04
N GLU A 532 -14.77 12.48 -30.72
CA GLU A 532 -15.30 11.40 -31.57
C GLU A 532 -16.05 10.33 -30.76
N PHE A 533 -15.80 10.25 -29.44
CA PHE A 533 -16.53 9.34 -28.54
C PHE A 533 -17.98 9.79 -28.30
N SER A 534 -18.29 11.07 -28.53
CA SER A 534 -19.60 11.65 -28.19
C SER A 534 -20.81 10.96 -28.83
N SER A 535 -20.67 10.52 -30.08
CA SER A 535 -21.74 9.87 -30.84
C SER A 535 -21.86 8.37 -30.55
N VAL A 536 -20.84 7.77 -29.92
CA VAL A 536 -20.75 6.32 -29.72
C VAL A 536 -20.78 5.89 -28.26
N ALA A 537 -20.68 6.84 -27.31
CA ALA A 537 -20.58 6.57 -25.87
C ALA A 537 -21.65 5.59 -25.35
N GLY A 538 -22.90 5.75 -25.78
CA GLY A 538 -24.01 4.87 -25.39
C GLY A 538 -23.83 3.40 -25.81
N HIS A 539 -23.14 3.13 -26.94
CA HIS A 539 -22.86 1.77 -27.40
C HIS A 539 -21.79 1.06 -26.57
N PHE A 540 -20.94 1.80 -25.86
CA PHE A 540 -19.96 1.25 -24.93
C PHE A 540 -20.57 1.04 -23.55
N PHE A 541 -21.39 1.99 -23.10
CA PHE A 541 -21.86 2.06 -21.72
C PHE A 541 -23.09 1.18 -21.44
N PHE A 542 -24.20 1.35 -22.20
CA PHE A 542 -25.46 0.70 -21.84
C PHE A 542 -25.44 -0.83 -21.92
N PRO A 543 -24.78 -1.46 -22.91
CA PRO A 543 -24.68 -2.92 -22.93
C PRO A 543 -23.94 -3.51 -21.71
N LEU A 544 -23.00 -2.75 -21.11
CA LEU A 544 -22.23 -3.17 -19.94
C LEU A 544 -22.99 -3.00 -18.62
N ILE A 545 -24.00 -2.14 -18.56
CA ILE A 545 -24.76 -1.88 -17.32
C ILE A 545 -26.06 -2.69 -17.25
N GLN A 546 -26.53 -3.28 -18.35
CA GLN A 546 -27.86 -3.88 -18.43
C GLN A 546 -27.98 -5.30 -17.87
N HIS A 547 -26.88 -6.07 -17.81
CA HIS A 547 -26.92 -7.51 -17.55
C HIS A 547 -26.04 -7.95 -16.37
N PHE A 548 -25.65 -7.02 -15.50
CA PHE A 548 -24.79 -7.30 -14.35
C PHE A 548 -25.44 -8.20 -13.29
N ASP A 549 -26.77 -8.23 -13.24
CA ASP A 549 -27.60 -8.94 -12.27
C ASP A 549 -28.01 -10.35 -12.71
N ARG A 550 -27.64 -10.77 -13.93
CA ARG A 550 -27.98 -12.08 -14.47
C ARG A 550 -26.96 -13.13 -14.01
N PRO A 551 -27.33 -14.08 -13.15
CA PRO A 551 -26.42 -15.15 -12.77
C PRO A 551 -26.24 -16.11 -13.95
N LEU A 552 -25.01 -16.26 -14.43
CA LEU A 552 -24.64 -17.34 -15.33
C LEU A 552 -23.99 -18.45 -14.51
N THR A 553 -24.22 -19.71 -14.88
CA THR A 553 -23.80 -20.89 -14.11
C THR A 553 -22.30 -20.91 -13.75
N THR A 554 -21.46 -20.23 -14.54
CA THR A 554 -20.01 -20.16 -14.39
C THR A 554 -19.48 -18.71 -14.31
N PHE A 555 -20.36 -17.72 -14.23
CA PHE A 555 -19.97 -16.31 -14.17
C PHE A 555 -20.99 -15.54 -13.33
N ASP A 556 -20.62 -15.28 -12.08
CA ASP A 556 -21.47 -14.64 -11.08
C ASP A 556 -20.81 -13.36 -10.57
N LEU A 557 -21.15 -12.24 -11.21
CA LEU A 557 -20.64 -10.91 -10.87
C LEU A 557 -21.03 -10.47 -9.46
N LEU A 558 -22.20 -10.87 -8.95
CA LEU A 558 -22.71 -10.47 -7.64
C LEU A 558 -22.24 -11.39 -6.51
N GLY A 559 -21.78 -12.60 -6.84
CA GLY A 559 -21.20 -13.56 -5.92
C GLY A 559 -19.66 -13.55 -5.96
N GLU A 560 -19.08 -14.63 -6.48
CA GLU A 560 -17.65 -14.92 -6.37
C GLU A 560 -16.77 -14.08 -7.32
N ASP A 561 -17.30 -13.61 -8.46
CA ASP A 561 -16.53 -12.87 -9.48
C ASP A 561 -16.47 -11.35 -9.23
N HIS A 562 -16.50 -10.95 -7.96
CA HIS A 562 -16.44 -9.56 -7.52
C HIS A 562 -15.23 -8.76 -8.02
N LEU A 563 -14.11 -9.41 -8.38
CA LEU A 563 -12.96 -8.75 -9.03
C LEU A 563 -13.34 -8.22 -10.42
N VAL A 564 -14.06 -9.02 -11.22
CA VAL A 564 -14.55 -8.62 -12.54
C VAL A 564 -15.62 -7.56 -12.39
N LEU A 565 -16.51 -7.69 -11.40
CA LEU A 565 -17.49 -6.64 -11.08
C LEU A 565 -16.79 -5.32 -10.74
N GLY A 566 -15.77 -5.34 -9.87
CA GLY A 566 -14.99 -4.16 -9.55
C GLY A 566 -14.38 -3.52 -10.80
N ARG A 567 -13.80 -4.33 -11.69
CA ARG A 567 -13.22 -3.84 -12.95
C ARG A 567 -14.28 -3.23 -13.88
N LEU A 568 -15.46 -3.86 -13.97
CA LEU A 568 -16.61 -3.36 -14.72
C LEU A 568 -17.07 -2.00 -14.17
N VAL A 569 -17.22 -1.87 -12.86
CA VAL A 569 -17.63 -0.61 -12.22
C VAL A 569 -16.63 0.52 -12.50
N HIS A 570 -15.33 0.25 -12.33
CA HIS A 570 -14.27 1.23 -12.69
C HIS A 570 -14.30 1.59 -14.18
N THR A 571 -14.61 0.62 -15.05
CA THR A 571 -14.76 0.86 -16.50
C THR A 571 -15.95 1.78 -16.78
N LEU A 572 -17.10 1.56 -16.16
CA LEU A 572 -18.27 2.42 -16.28
C LEU A 572 -17.99 3.85 -15.80
N ALA A 573 -17.27 4.02 -14.68
CA ALA A 573 -16.82 5.33 -14.20
C ALA A 573 -15.98 6.06 -15.26
N ILE A 574 -15.00 5.37 -15.85
CA ILE A 574 -14.14 5.95 -16.89
C ILE A 574 -14.95 6.33 -18.14
N LEU A 575 -15.83 5.46 -18.61
CA LEU A 575 -16.67 5.74 -19.78
C LEU A 575 -17.59 6.94 -19.55
N MET A 576 -18.16 7.08 -18.34
CA MET A 576 -18.95 8.26 -17.94
C MET A 576 -18.10 9.54 -17.96
N TYR A 577 -16.89 9.49 -17.40
CA TYR A 577 -15.97 10.62 -17.40
C TYR A 577 -15.51 11.00 -18.82
N LEU A 578 -15.31 10.05 -19.73
CA LEU A 578 -14.93 10.34 -21.12
C LEU A 578 -16.09 10.87 -21.97
N ALA A 579 -17.32 10.65 -21.49
CA ALA A 579 -18.56 11.13 -22.09
C ALA A 579 -18.99 12.53 -21.59
N VAL A 580 -18.09 13.30 -20.95
CA VAL A 580 -18.34 14.69 -20.57
C VAL A 580 -18.85 15.50 -21.78
N ASN A 581 -19.89 16.31 -21.57
CA ASN A 581 -20.52 17.18 -22.57
C ASN A 581 -21.17 16.45 -23.76
N THR A 582 -21.48 15.15 -23.62
CA THR A 582 -22.20 14.39 -24.66
C THR A 582 -23.72 14.44 -24.41
N VAL A 583 -24.52 14.30 -25.47
CA VAL A 583 -25.99 14.27 -25.35
C VAL A 583 -26.46 13.06 -24.54
N ALA A 584 -25.69 11.97 -24.54
CA ALA A 584 -25.99 10.77 -23.76
C ALA A 584 -25.62 10.90 -22.26
N ALA A 585 -24.84 11.91 -21.87
CA ALA A 585 -24.29 12.03 -20.52
C ALA A 585 -25.36 12.05 -19.41
N PRO A 586 -26.49 12.79 -19.52
CA PRO A 586 -27.53 12.77 -18.48
C PRO A 586 -28.17 11.39 -18.30
N VAL A 587 -28.51 10.71 -19.40
CA VAL A 587 -29.12 9.38 -19.36
C VAL A 587 -28.13 8.33 -18.83
N MET A 588 -26.85 8.42 -19.23
CA MET A 588 -25.78 7.58 -18.70
C MET A 588 -25.58 7.82 -17.20
N GLY A 589 -25.59 9.08 -16.76
CA GLY A 589 -25.48 9.47 -15.35
C GLY A 589 -26.60 8.90 -14.50
N LYS A 590 -27.86 9.00 -14.96
CA LYS A 590 -29.01 8.43 -14.25
C LYS A 590 -28.90 6.91 -14.10
N ALA A 591 -28.63 6.20 -15.19
CA ALA A 591 -28.42 4.75 -15.15
C ALA A 591 -27.23 4.35 -14.26
N LEU A 592 -26.16 5.13 -14.26
CA LEU A 592 -25.00 4.90 -13.39
C LEU A 592 -25.36 5.08 -11.91
N LEU A 593 -26.18 6.07 -11.58
CA LEU A 593 -26.58 6.31 -10.20
C LEU A 593 -27.48 5.20 -9.67
N GLU A 594 -28.44 4.73 -10.46
CA GLU A 594 -29.28 3.57 -10.12
C GLU A 594 -28.43 2.30 -9.89
N PHE A 595 -27.45 2.07 -10.77
CA PHE A 595 -26.48 0.97 -10.63
C PHE A 595 -25.64 1.11 -9.35
N VAL A 596 -25.14 2.31 -9.04
CA VAL A 596 -24.39 2.56 -7.80
C VAL A 596 -25.27 2.30 -6.59
N TRP A 597 -26.53 2.75 -6.63
CA TRP A 597 -27.47 2.58 -5.54
C TRP A 597 -27.70 1.10 -5.21
N ALA A 598 -27.80 0.24 -6.23
CA ALA A 598 -27.98 -1.20 -6.07
C ALA A 598 -26.79 -1.88 -5.36
N LEU A 599 -25.55 -1.40 -5.57
CA LEU A 599 -24.32 -2.06 -5.10
C LEU A 599 -23.61 -1.35 -3.95
N ARG A 600 -24.15 -0.24 -3.44
CA ARG A 600 -23.48 0.69 -2.51
C ARG A 600 -22.93 0.05 -1.21
N PHE A 601 -23.48 -1.08 -0.77
CA PHE A 601 -23.07 -1.78 0.46
C PHE A 601 -22.24 -3.06 0.20
N HIS A 602 -21.51 -3.10 -0.92
CA HIS A 602 -20.69 -4.26 -1.26
C HIS A 602 -19.56 -4.52 -0.24
N THR A 603 -19.31 -5.80 0.06
CA THR A 603 -18.33 -6.22 1.09
C THR A 603 -16.89 -5.98 0.66
N ASP A 604 -16.59 -6.12 -0.64
CA ASP A 604 -15.27 -5.91 -1.21
C ASP A 604 -14.93 -4.43 -1.41
N SER A 605 -13.74 -4.01 -0.97
CA SER A 605 -13.30 -2.61 -1.04
C SER A 605 -13.00 -2.15 -2.47
N TYR A 606 -12.52 -3.03 -3.35
CA TYR A 606 -12.21 -2.65 -4.73
C TYR A 606 -13.48 -2.28 -5.52
N VAL A 607 -14.58 -3.01 -5.28
CA VAL A 607 -15.91 -2.67 -5.80
C VAL A 607 -16.39 -1.33 -5.23
N ARG A 608 -16.31 -1.13 -3.91
CA ARG A 608 -16.71 0.15 -3.26
C ARG A 608 -15.92 1.35 -3.79
N GLN A 609 -14.60 1.21 -3.99
CA GLN A 609 -13.77 2.24 -4.63
C GLN A 609 -14.24 2.56 -6.04
N GLY A 610 -14.65 1.55 -6.83
CA GLY A 610 -15.24 1.73 -8.14
C GLY A 610 -16.54 2.53 -8.10
N LEU A 611 -17.45 2.17 -7.18
CA LEU A 611 -18.74 2.84 -7.02
C LEU A 611 -18.58 4.31 -6.63
N LEU A 612 -17.66 4.62 -5.73
CA LEU A 612 -17.33 6.01 -5.36
C LEU A 612 -16.70 6.77 -6.54
N SER A 613 -15.89 6.10 -7.37
CA SER A 613 -15.34 6.67 -8.60
C SER A 613 -16.43 6.95 -9.65
N CYS A 614 -17.48 6.13 -9.71
CA CYS A 614 -18.67 6.40 -10.53
C CYS A 614 -19.36 7.70 -10.11
N ILE A 615 -19.54 7.94 -8.80
CA ILE A 615 -20.12 9.19 -8.29
C ILE A 615 -19.25 10.39 -8.67
N CYS A 616 -17.92 10.33 -8.47
CA CYS A 616 -17.02 11.37 -8.94
C CYS A 616 -17.17 11.66 -10.44
N SER A 617 -17.22 10.60 -11.25
CA SER A 617 -17.31 10.70 -12.72
C SER A 617 -18.64 11.27 -13.17
N LEU A 618 -19.74 10.94 -12.48
CA LEU A 618 -21.07 11.51 -12.70
C LEU A 618 -21.09 13.01 -12.39
N LEU A 619 -20.58 13.42 -11.23
CA LEU A 619 -20.56 14.83 -10.80
C LEU A 619 -19.69 15.71 -11.71
N LEU A 620 -18.67 15.13 -12.35
CA LEU A 620 -17.80 15.84 -13.30
C LEU A 620 -18.31 15.76 -14.75
N GLY A 621 -19.03 14.71 -15.11
CA GLY A 621 -19.42 14.40 -16.48
C GLY A 621 -20.79 14.92 -16.90
N VAL A 622 -21.74 14.99 -15.97
CA VAL A 622 -23.11 15.45 -16.25
C VAL A 622 -23.20 16.97 -16.03
N PRO A 623 -23.84 17.73 -16.95
CA PRO A 623 -24.12 19.15 -16.75
C PRO A 623 -24.85 19.42 -15.44
N THR A 624 -24.50 20.53 -14.77
CA THR A 624 -25.03 20.85 -13.43
C THR A 624 -26.53 21.10 -13.45
N GLU A 625 -27.05 21.64 -14.56
CA GLU A 625 -28.47 21.91 -14.78
C GLU A 625 -29.28 20.60 -14.75
N CYS A 626 -28.85 19.60 -15.52
CA CYS A 626 -29.49 18.29 -15.57
C CYS A 626 -29.41 17.54 -14.23
N LEU A 627 -28.29 17.67 -13.51
CA LEU A 627 -28.13 17.06 -12.18
C LEU A 627 -29.14 17.61 -11.17
N LEU A 628 -29.43 18.91 -11.22
CA LEU A 628 -30.32 19.58 -10.27
C LEU A 628 -31.80 19.47 -10.66
N GLU A 629 -32.12 19.39 -11.94
CA GLU A 629 -33.50 19.23 -12.39
C GLU A 629 -33.98 17.78 -12.27
N ASP A 630 -33.18 16.81 -12.70
CA ASP A 630 -33.63 15.42 -12.89
C ASP A 630 -33.19 14.44 -11.79
N MET A 631 -32.23 14.79 -10.94
CA MET A 631 -31.55 13.84 -10.02
C MET A 631 -31.35 14.39 -8.59
N THR A 632 -32.08 15.43 -8.18
CA THR A 632 -31.84 16.12 -6.90
C THR A 632 -32.09 15.24 -5.68
N GLU A 633 -33.16 14.43 -5.67
CA GLU A 633 -33.50 13.58 -4.52
C GLU A 633 -32.41 12.51 -4.31
N GLU A 634 -32.01 11.83 -5.39
CA GLU A 634 -30.99 10.80 -5.37
C GLU A 634 -29.61 11.37 -5.01
N LEU A 635 -29.31 12.60 -5.40
CA LEU A 635 -28.08 13.30 -4.99
C LEU A 635 -28.08 13.62 -3.48
N LEU A 636 -29.21 14.03 -2.90
CA LEU A 636 -29.28 14.26 -1.44
C LEU A 636 -29.08 12.97 -0.65
N GLU A 637 -29.69 11.87 -1.10
CA GLU A 637 -29.47 10.55 -0.52
C GLU A 637 -28.01 10.10 -0.66
N THR A 638 -27.41 10.33 -1.84
CA THR A 638 -25.99 10.06 -2.09
C THR A 638 -25.10 10.90 -1.17
N GLN A 639 -25.44 12.17 -0.92
CA GLN A 639 -24.69 13.04 -0.01
C GLN A 639 -24.68 12.46 1.41
N SER A 640 -25.82 11.97 1.90
CA SER A 640 -25.91 11.32 3.22
C SER A 640 -25.06 10.06 3.28
N TRP A 641 -25.15 9.20 2.26
CA TRP A 641 -24.37 7.97 2.18
C TRP A 641 -22.85 8.23 2.14
N LEU A 642 -22.41 9.22 1.37
CA LEU A 642 -20.99 9.60 1.31
C LEU A 642 -20.47 10.08 2.69
N GLY A 643 -21.29 10.79 3.46
CA GLY A 643 -20.96 11.17 4.84
C GLY A 643 -20.71 9.95 5.73
N ASP A 644 -21.59 8.96 5.67
CA ASP A 644 -21.41 7.69 6.39
C ASP A 644 -20.14 6.95 5.96
N VAL A 645 -19.82 6.92 4.66
CA VAL A 645 -18.60 6.27 4.13
C VAL A 645 -17.33 6.95 4.65
N VAL A 646 -17.29 8.29 4.69
CA VAL A 646 -16.13 9.04 5.22
C VAL A 646 -15.85 8.70 6.68
N GLU A 647 -16.89 8.48 7.49
CA GLU A 647 -16.73 8.18 8.92
C GLU A 647 -16.46 6.70 9.20
N LYS A 648 -17.13 5.79 8.49
CA LYS A 648 -17.28 4.38 8.90
C LYS A 648 -16.57 3.37 8.00
N ASP A 649 -16.20 3.70 6.75
CA ASP A 649 -15.60 2.70 5.85
C ASP A 649 -14.21 2.29 6.35
N PRO A 650 -13.88 0.98 6.40
CA PRO A 650 -12.55 0.52 6.82
C PRO A 650 -11.44 0.90 5.84
N ASP A 651 -11.74 1.03 4.55
CA ASP A 651 -10.75 1.31 3.51
C ASP A 651 -10.45 2.81 3.42
N GLY A 652 -9.16 3.17 3.51
CA GLY A 652 -8.72 4.56 3.50
C GLY A 652 -8.92 5.27 2.15
N ASP A 653 -8.88 4.53 1.06
CA ASP A 653 -9.08 5.09 -0.28
C ASP A 653 -10.57 5.32 -0.56
N CYS A 654 -11.46 4.44 -0.08
CA CYS A 654 -12.91 4.70 -0.05
C CYS A 654 -13.23 5.99 0.71
N ARG A 655 -12.71 6.17 1.94
CA ARG A 655 -12.92 7.41 2.71
C ARG A 655 -12.44 8.66 1.95
N ARG A 656 -11.31 8.55 1.25
CA ARG A 656 -10.75 9.65 0.45
C ARG A 656 -11.62 9.99 -0.76
N LEU A 657 -12.04 8.98 -1.52
CA LEU A 657 -12.92 9.17 -2.69
C LEU A 657 -14.27 9.75 -2.26
N ALA A 658 -14.84 9.28 -1.15
CA ALA A 658 -16.10 9.82 -0.64
C ALA A 658 -15.96 11.30 -0.23
N LEU A 659 -14.86 11.66 0.42
CA LEU A 659 -14.56 13.05 0.76
C LEU A 659 -14.38 13.92 -0.49
N GLN A 660 -13.74 13.40 -1.54
CA GLN A 660 -13.62 14.10 -2.83
C GLN A 660 -14.99 14.33 -3.47
N SER A 661 -15.86 13.32 -3.51
CA SER A 661 -17.23 13.46 -4.01
C SER A 661 -18.01 14.53 -3.25
N LEU A 662 -17.93 14.55 -1.91
CA LEU A 662 -18.58 15.57 -1.09
C LEU A 662 -18.10 16.99 -1.41
N LEU A 663 -16.79 17.18 -1.59
CA LEU A 663 -16.22 18.47 -1.98
C LEU A 663 -16.69 18.91 -3.37
N LEU A 664 -16.82 17.97 -4.32
CA LEU A 664 -17.40 18.25 -5.64
C LEU A 664 -18.85 18.71 -5.52
N MET A 665 -19.66 18.01 -4.71
CA MET A 665 -21.06 18.40 -4.47
C MET A 665 -21.19 19.77 -3.80
N GLU A 666 -20.30 20.11 -2.87
CA GLU A 666 -20.29 21.44 -2.24
C GLU A 666 -19.96 22.55 -3.26
N ASN A 667 -19.04 22.28 -4.18
CA ASN A 667 -18.71 23.22 -5.25
C ASN A 667 -19.86 23.40 -6.24
N LEU A 668 -20.68 22.38 -6.49
CA LEU A 668 -21.90 22.51 -7.30
C LEU A 668 -22.90 23.44 -6.61
N LYS A 669 -23.10 23.30 -5.29
CA LYS A 669 -24.00 24.19 -4.52
C LYS A 669 -23.56 25.66 -4.53
N LYS A 670 -22.27 25.95 -4.68
CA LYS A 670 -21.72 27.32 -4.75
C LYS A 670 -21.85 27.97 -6.14
N LYS A 671 -22.14 27.18 -7.17
CA LYS A 671 -22.33 27.67 -8.56
C LYS A 671 -23.78 28.02 -8.87
N LEU A 672 -24.70 27.57 -8.02
CA LEU A 672 -26.06 28.10 -7.88
C LEU A 672 -26.02 29.41 -7.10
#